data_AF-A0A667G971-F1
#
_entry.id   AF-A0A667G971-F1
#
_cell.length_a   1.000
_cell.length_b   1.000
_cell.length_c   1.000
_cell.angle_alpha   90.00
_cell.angle_beta   90.00
_cell.angle_gamma   90.00
#
_symmetry.space_group_name_H-M   'P 1'
#
loop_
_entity.id
_entity.type
_entity.pdbx_description
1 polymer ?
#
loop_
_entity_poly.entity_id
_entity_poly.type
_entity_poly.pdbx_seq_one_letter_code
_entity_poly.pdbx_strand_id
1 'polypeptide(L)'
;MDHVYGLSTVYLNKLKTIDVIVRSIQDAELLVKGYEIKLSQEEAVPADLSALESHRSTLRHWLSDVKDKNSVFTVLDEEIAKAKAVAEQLSRLTPERSLDLERCQEKGSQLRERWHRVIVQLETRQSELESIQEVLGDYRACHGTLIKWIEETTAQQEMMKPGQAEDSRVLSEQLSQQTDLFAEIEKNQTKLDQCQKFSQQYSTIVKDYELQLMTYKAFVESQQKSPGKRRRMLSSSDAITQEFMDLRTRYTALVTLTTQHVKYISDALRRLEEEEKVVEEEKQEHVEKVKELLGWVSTLARNTQSKATSSQTKESTDIEKAILEQQVLAEELTTKREQVSEAIKTSQIFLAKHGHKLSEKEKEQISEQLNALNKAYHDLCDGSANQLQQLQSQLAQQTEQKTLQKQQNTCYQKLDDLCNWLGQAESTLAGHQGRATQQDLSALQKNQSDLKDLQDDIQNRATSFASVVKDIEGFLEENQTKLSPHELTALREKLHQAKEQYEALQERTRVAQKELEEVVTSAVQQETEKSKAAKELAENRSKIDALLDWVTGVGSTGRQMEQLSGAGLGKGAMDTTDGHRAVNQALEELDKQCEKMKAHHQELLSQQQNFILATQSAQAFLDQHGHNLTPEERQVLEDKLGELKGQYASSLARSEAELKQVQTLRDELQKFLQDHEEFENWLERSERELENMHQGGSCPEALPSLLKRQGSFSEDVISHKGDLRFVTISGQKVLDTENSFEEGREASATGMLVKGKLKDATERYTALHSECTRLGSHLNMLLGRYQQFQSTADSLQAWMQACEANLEKLLSDTVASDPGILQQQLATAKQLQEELAEHQVPVEKLQKVAHDLMEIEGEPAPDRKHVQETTDSILSHFQSLSSNLAERSALLQKAIAQSQSVQESLESLLQSIREVEQNLEEEQVTSLSSGVIQEALATNMKLKQDIARQKSSLEATREMVTRFMETADSTTAAVLQGKLAEVSQRFEQLCLQQQEKESSLKKLLPQAEMFEHLSDKLQQFMENKSRMLASGNQPDQDIAHFFQQIQELNLEMEDQQENLETLEHLVTELSSCGFALDLSQHQDRVQNLKKDFTELQKTVKER
;
A
#
# COMPACT_ATOMS: atom_id res chain seq x y z
N MET A 1 48.03 -73.22 60.79
CA MET A 1 47.33 -71.98 61.19
C MET A 1 47.78 -70.81 60.32
N ASP A 2 49.09 -70.54 60.26
CA ASP A 2 49.64 -69.33 59.61
C ASP A 2 49.27 -69.15 58.14
N HIS A 3 49.21 -70.22 57.34
CA HIS A 3 48.73 -70.15 55.95
C HIS A 3 47.27 -69.69 55.84
N VAL A 4 46.39 -70.19 56.70
CA VAL A 4 44.97 -69.79 56.76
C VAL A 4 44.83 -68.34 57.25
N TYR A 5 45.65 -67.93 58.22
CA TYR A 5 45.69 -66.56 58.72
C TYR A 5 46.19 -65.57 57.66
N GLY A 6 47.25 -65.93 56.92
CA GLY A 6 47.77 -65.16 55.80
C GLY A 6 46.76 -65.03 54.66
N LEU A 7 46.13 -66.15 54.25
CA LEU A 7 45.08 -66.15 53.22
C LEU A 7 43.88 -65.28 53.64
N SER A 8 43.41 -65.44 54.88
CA SER A 8 42.32 -64.64 55.44
C SER A 8 42.65 -63.14 55.48
N THR A 9 43.89 -62.79 55.82
CA THR A 9 44.35 -61.39 55.86
C THR A 9 44.42 -60.77 54.46
N VAL A 10 44.96 -61.48 53.47
CA VAL A 10 45.02 -61.00 52.07
C VAL A 10 43.61 -60.93 51.46
N TYR A 11 42.73 -61.89 51.75
CA TYR A 11 41.34 -61.87 51.29
C TYR A 11 40.53 -60.72 51.92
N LEU A 12 40.73 -60.43 53.20
CA LEU A 12 40.13 -59.27 53.87
C LEU A 12 40.63 -57.95 53.25
N ASN A 13 41.92 -57.86 52.92
CA ASN A 13 42.48 -56.69 52.23
C ASN A 13 41.93 -56.56 50.81
N LYS A 14 41.76 -57.65 50.06
CA LYS A 14 41.08 -57.65 48.75
C LYS A 14 39.68 -57.05 48.88
N LEU A 15 38.87 -57.54 49.81
CA LEU A 15 37.50 -57.03 50.04
C LEU A 15 37.50 -55.52 50.39
N LYS A 16 38.42 -55.06 51.24
CA LYS A 16 38.57 -53.63 51.56
C LYS A 16 38.93 -52.79 50.32
N THR A 17 39.87 -53.24 49.49
CA THR A 17 40.25 -52.51 48.27
C THR A 17 39.11 -52.49 47.23
N ILE A 18 38.33 -53.58 47.12
CA ILE A 18 37.15 -53.62 46.24
C ILE A 18 36.04 -52.70 46.76
N ASP A 19 35.78 -52.65 48.08
CA ASP A 19 34.83 -51.71 48.70
C ASP A 19 35.18 -50.23 48.43
N VAL A 20 36.46 -49.87 48.56
CA VAL A 20 36.96 -48.52 48.21
C VAL A 20 36.76 -48.23 46.72
N ILE A 21 37.14 -49.14 45.82
CA ILE A 21 36.93 -48.95 44.38
C ILE A 21 35.44 -48.83 44.03
N VAL A 22 34.56 -49.62 44.65
CA VAL A 22 33.12 -49.54 44.39
C VAL A 22 32.55 -48.17 44.75
N ARG A 23 33.02 -47.55 45.85
CA ARG A 23 32.68 -46.16 46.19
C ARG A 23 33.26 -45.17 45.19
N SER A 24 34.55 -45.28 44.84
CA SER A 24 35.18 -44.41 43.83
C SER A 24 34.51 -44.50 42.46
N ILE A 25 34.02 -45.68 42.06
CA ILE A 25 33.21 -45.89 40.85
C ILE A 25 31.85 -45.21 40.98
N GLN A 26 31.20 -45.24 42.15
CA GLN A 26 29.93 -44.53 42.38
C GLN A 26 30.11 -43.01 42.31
N ASP A 27 31.15 -42.47 42.94
CA ASP A 27 31.45 -41.03 42.92
C ASP A 27 31.78 -40.56 41.50
N ALA A 28 32.60 -41.31 40.76
CA ALA A 28 32.91 -41.04 39.36
C ALA A 28 31.67 -41.18 38.44
N GLU A 29 30.80 -42.17 38.65
CA GLU A 29 29.56 -42.35 37.89
C GLU A 29 28.56 -41.21 38.13
N LEU A 30 28.41 -40.74 39.37
CA LEU A 30 27.59 -39.57 39.70
C LEU A 30 28.16 -38.30 39.05
N LEU A 31 29.48 -38.15 39.06
CA LEU A 31 30.18 -37.03 38.44
C LEU A 31 29.97 -37.01 36.91
N VAL A 32 30.23 -38.12 36.22
CA VAL A 32 29.99 -38.27 34.77
C VAL A 32 28.54 -37.94 34.43
N LYS A 33 27.58 -38.60 35.10
CA LYS A 33 26.15 -38.37 34.87
C LYS A 33 25.74 -36.91 35.10
N GLY A 34 26.33 -36.25 36.11
CA GLY A 34 26.05 -34.85 36.40
C GLY A 34 26.35 -33.90 35.23
N TYR A 35 27.46 -34.12 34.51
CA TYR A 35 27.78 -33.30 33.32
C TYR A 35 27.10 -33.78 32.05
N GLU A 36 26.91 -35.08 31.85
CA GLU A 36 26.08 -35.61 30.76
C GLU A 36 24.66 -34.99 30.82
N ILE A 37 24.07 -34.93 32.02
CA ILE A 37 22.77 -34.28 32.23
C ILE A 37 22.85 -32.77 31.96
N LYS A 38 23.80 -32.03 32.55
CA LYS A 38 23.97 -30.57 32.28
C LYS A 38 24.10 -30.26 30.79
N LEU A 39 24.90 -31.02 30.05
CA LEU A 39 25.09 -30.87 28.61
C LEU A 39 23.85 -31.28 27.80
N SER A 40 23.01 -32.19 28.29
CA SER A 40 21.72 -32.53 27.65
C SER A 40 20.61 -31.49 27.91
N GLN A 41 20.80 -30.64 28.92
CA GLN A 41 19.87 -29.59 29.34
C GLN A 41 20.21 -28.20 28.78
N GLU A 42 21.23 -28.11 27.93
CA GLU A 42 21.60 -26.86 27.27
C GLU A 42 20.46 -26.33 26.39
N GLU A 43 20.25 -25.02 26.38
CA GLU A 43 19.19 -24.35 25.61
C GLU A 43 19.64 -24.02 24.18
N ALA A 44 18.71 -23.51 23.37
CA ALA A 44 18.99 -23.06 22.00
C ALA A 44 19.96 -21.88 21.97
N VAL A 45 20.65 -21.70 20.84
CA VAL A 45 21.55 -20.56 20.65
C VAL A 45 20.74 -19.27 20.69
N PRO A 46 21.03 -18.28 21.58
CA PRO A 46 20.30 -17.02 21.58
C PRO A 46 20.68 -16.13 20.38
N ALA A 47 19.70 -15.41 19.84
CA ALA A 47 19.88 -14.42 18.76
C ALA A 47 20.48 -13.08 19.23
N ASP A 48 20.78 -12.96 20.53
CA ASP A 48 21.35 -11.78 21.18
C ASP A 48 22.81 -12.03 21.61
N LEU A 49 23.68 -11.07 21.31
CA LEU A 49 25.12 -11.17 21.57
C LEU A 49 25.48 -11.19 23.05
N SER A 50 24.70 -10.53 23.92
CA SER A 50 24.98 -10.49 25.36
C SER A 50 24.57 -11.79 26.05
N ALA A 51 23.43 -12.38 25.64
CA ALA A 51 23.01 -13.70 26.04
C ALA A 51 23.99 -14.79 25.55
N LEU A 52 24.51 -14.66 24.34
CA LEU A 52 25.48 -15.60 23.75
C LEU A 52 26.83 -15.58 24.49
N GLU A 53 27.37 -14.41 24.86
CA GLU A 53 28.60 -14.32 25.66
C GLU A 53 28.39 -14.83 27.10
N SER A 54 27.21 -14.62 27.68
CA SER A 54 26.83 -15.20 28.98
C SER A 54 26.81 -16.74 28.93
N HIS A 55 26.25 -17.30 27.85
CA HIS A 55 26.23 -18.74 27.60
C HIS A 55 27.64 -19.32 27.42
N ARG A 56 28.46 -18.71 26.55
CA ARG A 56 29.88 -19.07 26.38
C ARG A 56 30.66 -18.99 27.69
N SER A 57 30.41 -17.97 28.51
CA SER A 57 31.07 -17.81 29.80
C SER A 57 30.69 -18.91 30.79
N THR A 58 29.45 -19.40 30.73
CA THR A 58 28.97 -20.55 31.51
C THR A 58 29.66 -21.85 31.08
N LEU A 59 29.74 -22.14 29.77
CA LEU A 59 30.47 -23.31 29.27
C LEU A 59 31.98 -23.23 29.56
N ARG A 60 32.58 -22.05 29.45
CA ARG A 60 34.00 -21.80 29.80
C ARG A 60 34.28 -22.10 31.27
N HIS A 61 33.35 -21.75 32.17
CA HIS A 61 33.42 -22.12 33.59
C HIS A 61 33.26 -23.64 33.79
N TRP A 62 32.31 -24.29 33.13
CA TRP A 62 32.12 -25.75 33.21
C TRP A 62 33.35 -26.52 32.70
N LEU A 63 33.99 -26.05 31.63
CA LEU A 63 35.22 -26.65 31.09
C LEU A 63 36.39 -26.57 32.09
N SER A 64 36.51 -25.47 32.85
CA SER A 64 37.50 -25.37 33.94
C SER A 64 37.18 -26.36 35.06
N ASP A 65 35.93 -26.38 35.52
CA ASP A 65 35.45 -27.22 36.62
C ASP A 65 35.59 -28.74 36.32
N VAL A 66 35.37 -29.15 35.06
CA VAL A 66 35.62 -30.52 34.59
C VAL A 66 37.12 -30.85 34.54
N LYS A 67 37.99 -29.88 34.17
CA LYS A 67 39.45 -30.09 34.19
C LYS A 67 39.97 -30.27 35.62
N ASP A 68 39.46 -29.50 36.58
CA ASP A 68 39.81 -29.64 38.01
C ASP A 68 39.35 -30.99 38.59
N LYS A 69 38.14 -31.43 38.24
CA LYS A 69 37.53 -32.70 38.72
C LYS A 69 38.07 -33.96 38.03
N ASN A 70 38.91 -33.84 37.00
CA ASN A 70 39.62 -34.97 36.39
C ASN A 70 40.49 -35.75 37.40
N SER A 71 40.89 -35.10 38.50
CA SER A 71 41.54 -35.70 39.66
C SER A 71 40.79 -36.93 40.24
N VAL A 72 39.45 -36.94 40.21
CA VAL A 72 38.62 -38.06 40.71
C VAL A 72 38.90 -39.37 39.96
N PHE A 73 39.11 -39.30 38.65
CA PHE A 73 39.41 -40.48 37.81
C PHE A 73 40.85 -40.94 37.99
N THR A 74 41.77 -40.02 38.30
CA THR A 74 43.15 -40.36 38.66
C THR A 74 43.19 -41.15 39.97
N VAL A 75 42.43 -40.72 40.99
CA VAL A 75 42.27 -41.47 42.25
C VAL A 75 41.64 -42.84 42.01
N LEU A 76 40.61 -42.94 41.16
CA LEU A 76 40.00 -44.23 40.80
C LEU A 76 41.00 -45.20 40.16
N ASP A 77 41.85 -44.73 39.24
CA ASP A 77 42.90 -45.56 38.63
C ASP A 77 43.97 -46.01 39.65
N GLU A 78 44.34 -45.14 40.60
CA GLU A 78 45.24 -45.49 41.70
C GLU A 78 44.66 -46.58 42.62
N GLU A 79 43.37 -46.48 42.97
CA GLU A 79 42.69 -47.51 43.78
C GLU A 79 42.56 -48.83 43.02
N ILE A 80 42.23 -48.78 41.72
CA ILE A 80 42.26 -49.95 40.83
C ILE A 80 43.66 -50.58 40.77
N ALA A 81 44.73 -49.78 40.72
CA ALA A 81 46.11 -50.27 40.77
C ALA A 81 46.47 -50.92 42.12
N LYS A 82 46.02 -50.34 43.24
CA LYS A 82 46.19 -50.92 44.58
C LYS A 82 45.48 -52.28 44.69
N ALA A 83 44.26 -52.43 44.18
CA ALA A 83 43.57 -53.72 44.17
C ALA A 83 44.20 -54.75 43.21
N LYS A 84 44.76 -54.33 42.07
CA LYS A 84 45.58 -55.21 41.21
C LYS A 84 46.73 -55.83 42.00
N ALA A 85 47.49 -55.02 42.76
CA ALA A 85 48.59 -55.51 43.58
C ALA A 85 48.13 -56.51 44.67
N VAL A 86 46.99 -56.25 45.33
CA VAL A 86 46.43 -57.18 46.34
C VAL A 86 45.90 -58.47 45.70
N ALA A 87 45.28 -58.39 44.52
CA ALA A 87 44.83 -59.57 43.78
C ALA A 87 46.01 -60.42 43.28
N GLU A 88 47.13 -59.80 42.90
CA GLU A 88 48.36 -60.52 42.55
C GLU A 88 49.02 -61.18 43.76
N GLN A 89 48.96 -60.56 44.95
CA GLN A 89 49.37 -61.20 46.20
C GLN A 89 48.48 -62.42 46.53
N LEU A 90 47.18 -62.34 46.26
CA LEU A 90 46.25 -63.46 46.44
C LEU A 90 46.49 -64.58 45.41
N SER A 91 46.74 -64.25 44.13
CA SER A 91 46.96 -65.27 43.08
C SER A 91 48.23 -66.09 43.30
N ARG A 92 49.25 -65.50 43.94
CA ARG A 92 50.48 -66.19 44.39
C ARG A 92 50.24 -67.16 45.56
N LEU A 93 49.16 -66.99 46.34
CA LEU A 93 48.79 -67.87 47.46
C LEU A 93 47.77 -68.94 47.05
N THR A 94 46.84 -68.58 46.17
CA THR A 94 45.77 -69.42 45.60
C THR A 94 45.50 -68.98 44.16
N PRO A 95 45.74 -69.83 43.14
CA PRO A 95 45.59 -69.46 41.73
C PRO A 95 44.12 -69.38 41.29
N GLU A 96 43.39 -68.38 41.81
CA GLU A 96 42.00 -68.07 41.46
C GLU A 96 41.90 -66.74 40.72
N ARG A 97 40.99 -66.67 39.74
CA ARG A 97 40.76 -65.47 38.91
C ARG A 97 39.79 -64.51 39.60
N SER A 98 40.16 -63.24 39.72
CA SER A 98 39.40 -62.24 40.47
C SER A 98 38.38 -61.47 39.60
N LEU A 99 37.27 -62.12 39.26
CA LEU A 99 36.20 -61.57 38.40
C LEU A 99 35.69 -60.19 38.86
N ASP A 100 35.56 -59.94 40.16
CA ASP A 100 35.10 -58.64 40.69
C ASP A 100 36.03 -57.49 40.33
N LEU A 101 37.35 -57.75 40.29
CA LEU A 101 38.36 -56.77 39.96
C LEU A 101 38.38 -56.49 38.45
N GLU A 102 38.19 -57.51 37.62
CA GLU A 102 38.04 -57.35 36.16
C GLU A 102 36.82 -56.49 35.84
N ARG A 103 35.68 -56.76 36.48
CA ARG A 103 34.45 -55.96 36.37
C ARG A 103 34.64 -54.51 36.85
N CYS A 104 35.41 -54.28 37.91
CA CYS A 104 35.72 -52.92 38.37
C CYS A 104 36.66 -52.17 37.41
N GLN A 105 37.65 -52.86 36.81
CA GLN A 105 38.54 -52.29 35.79
C GLN A 105 37.78 -51.90 34.52
N GLU A 106 36.89 -52.77 34.05
CA GLU A 106 36.06 -52.52 32.88
C GLU A 106 35.17 -51.27 33.10
N LYS A 107 34.50 -51.19 34.25
CA LYS A 107 33.72 -50.01 34.63
C LYS A 107 34.56 -48.73 34.77
N GLY A 108 35.76 -48.81 35.35
CA GLY A 108 36.68 -47.68 35.45
C GLY A 108 37.06 -47.13 34.07
N SER A 109 37.41 -48.03 33.13
CA SER A 109 37.69 -47.66 31.73
C SER A 109 36.49 -47.01 31.04
N GLN A 110 35.30 -47.60 31.16
CA GLN A 110 34.05 -47.05 30.59
C GLN A 110 33.73 -45.65 31.13
N LEU A 111 33.96 -45.42 32.43
CA LEU A 111 33.78 -44.11 33.07
C LEU A 111 34.81 -43.08 32.58
N ARG A 112 36.09 -43.46 32.47
CA ARG A 112 37.15 -42.58 31.95
C ARG A 112 36.92 -42.19 30.48
N GLU A 113 36.35 -43.08 29.68
CA GLU A 113 35.95 -42.81 28.28
C GLU A 113 34.74 -41.87 28.19
N ARG A 114 33.70 -42.09 29.02
CA ARG A 114 32.56 -41.16 29.13
C ARG A 114 33.00 -39.77 29.60
N TRP A 115 33.93 -39.69 30.56
CA TRP A 115 34.48 -38.41 31.02
C TRP A 115 35.26 -37.67 29.92
N HIS A 116 36.05 -38.38 29.10
CA HIS A 116 36.69 -37.79 27.92
C HIS A 116 35.65 -37.26 26.92
N ARG A 117 34.56 -37.99 26.67
CA ARG A 117 33.46 -37.48 25.82
C ARG A 117 32.83 -36.19 26.35
N VAL A 118 32.65 -36.07 27.68
CA VAL A 118 32.17 -34.83 28.32
C VAL A 118 33.14 -33.67 28.10
N ILE A 119 34.44 -33.88 28.27
CA ILE A 119 35.47 -32.86 28.02
C ILE A 119 35.43 -32.41 26.55
N VAL A 120 35.49 -33.35 25.61
CA VAL A 120 35.49 -33.04 24.17
C VAL A 120 34.22 -32.29 23.76
N GLN A 121 33.05 -32.67 24.29
CA GLN A 121 31.79 -31.95 24.02
C GLN A 121 31.81 -30.51 24.54
N LEU A 122 32.39 -30.25 25.72
CA LEU A 122 32.55 -28.88 26.23
C LEU A 122 33.51 -28.05 25.36
N GLU A 123 34.59 -28.66 24.88
CA GLU A 123 35.60 -27.98 24.02
C GLU A 123 35.04 -27.68 22.63
N THR A 124 34.35 -28.65 21.99
CA THR A 124 33.65 -28.44 20.70
C THR A 124 32.61 -27.33 20.82
N ARG A 125 31.70 -27.42 21.79
CA ARG A 125 30.60 -26.45 21.92
C ARG A 125 31.09 -25.03 22.16
N GLN A 126 32.14 -24.87 22.98
CA GLN A 126 32.70 -23.56 23.25
C GLN A 126 33.30 -22.93 21.98
N SER A 127 34.04 -23.72 21.17
CA SER A 127 34.63 -23.27 19.91
C SER A 127 33.58 -22.97 18.84
N GLU A 128 32.46 -23.71 18.79
CA GLU A 128 31.39 -23.46 17.83
C GLU A 128 30.58 -22.22 18.20
N LEU A 129 30.26 -22.00 19.48
CA LEU A 129 29.64 -20.76 19.94
C LEU A 129 30.55 -19.53 19.72
N GLU A 130 31.88 -19.69 19.74
CA GLU A 130 32.82 -18.63 19.34
C GLU A 130 32.62 -18.20 17.89
N SER A 131 32.58 -19.16 16.96
CA SER A 131 32.33 -18.89 15.54
C SER A 131 30.92 -18.31 15.30
N ILE A 132 29.91 -18.82 16.01
CA ILE A 132 28.54 -18.28 15.94
C ILE A 132 28.50 -16.81 16.40
N GLN A 133 29.21 -16.45 17.48
CA GLN A 133 29.24 -15.08 17.99
C GLN A 133 29.96 -14.12 17.05
N GLU A 134 31.05 -14.55 16.40
CA GLU A 134 31.75 -13.77 15.39
C GLU A 134 30.82 -13.42 14.22
N VAL A 135 30.18 -14.43 13.62
CA VAL A 135 29.26 -14.23 12.47
C VAL A 135 28.00 -13.45 12.87
N LEU A 136 27.47 -13.65 14.09
CA LEU A 136 26.36 -12.84 14.60
C LEU A 136 26.79 -11.38 14.82
N GLY A 137 28.02 -11.13 15.27
CA GLY A 137 28.60 -9.80 15.42
C GLY A 137 28.68 -9.06 14.09
N ASP A 138 29.26 -9.72 13.08
CA ASP A 138 29.35 -9.19 11.71
C ASP A 138 27.96 -8.92 11.10
N TYR A 139 27.01 -9.85 11.27
CA TYR A 139 25.63 -9.66 10.84
C TYR A 139 24.99 -8.44 11.53
N ARG A 140 25.05 -8.34 12.86
CA ARG A 140 24.43 -7.25 13.64
C ARG A 140 25.05 -5.89 13.29
N ALA A 141 26.37 -5.82 13.06
CA ALA A 141 27.05 -4.60 12.61
C ALA A 141 26.63 -4.19 11.19
N CYS A 142 26.57 -5.14 10.25
CA CYS A 142 26.16 -4.89 8.87
C CYS A 142 24.69 -4.45 8.79
N HIS A 143 23.79 -5.21 9.42
CA HIS A 143 22.36 -4.91 9.53
C HIS A 143 22.12 -3.55 10.20
N GLY A 144 22.77 -3.29 11.34
CA GLY A 144 22.64 -2.03 12.09
C GLY A 144 23.11 -0.80 11.32
N THR A 145 24.10 -0.96 10.44
CA THR A 145 24.56 0.11 9.54
C THR A 145 23.55 0.37 8.41
N LEU A 146 23.03 -0.69 7.78
CA LEU A 146 22.07 -0.59 6.69
C LEU A 146 20.72 -0.04 7.15
N ILE A 147 20.20 -0.52 8.29
CA ILE A 147 18.86 -0.13 8.76
C ILE A 147 18.80 1.36 9.10
N LYS A 148 19.83 1.90 9.79
CA LYS A 148 19.95 3.33 10.07
C LYS A 148 20.01 4.16 8.80
N TRP A 149 20.87 3.77 7.85
CA TRP A 149 21.00 4.49 6.59
C TRP A 149 19.68 4.46 5.78
N ILE A 150 18.95 3.34 5.77
CA ILE A 150 17.62 3.25 5.14
C ILE A 150 16.63 4.20 5.84
N GLU A 151 16.56 4.19 7.17
CA GLU A 151 15.65 5.05 7.95
C GLU A 151 15.97 6.54 7.78
N GLU A 152 17.25 6.92 7.87
CA GLU A 152 17.74 8.29 7.63
C GLU A 152 17.44 8.76 6.20
N THR A 153 17.66 7.89 5.20
CA THR A 153 17.39 8.21 3.78
C THR A 153 15.89 8.34 3.50
N THR A 154 15.08 7.42 4.04
CA THR A 154 13.62 7.45 3.85
C THR A 154 13.04 8.74 4.43
N ALA A 155 13.47 9.13 5.63
CA ALA A 155 13.07 10.40 6.25
C ALA A 155 13.49 11.63 5.40
N GLN A 156 14.69 11.63 4.82
CA GLN A 156 15.11 12.69 3.89
C GLN A 156 14.21 12.76 2.64
N GLN A 157 13.79 11.61 2.09
CA GLN A 157 12.87 11.57 0.95
C GLN A 157 11.45 12.00 1.30
N GLU A 158 10.94 11.66 2.48
CA GLU A 158 9.61 12.11 2.95
C GLU A 158 9.57 13.63 3.18
N MET A 159 10.69 14.24 3.58
CA MET A 159 10.80 15.70 3.69
C MET A 159 10.89 16.40 2.31
N MET A 160 11.41 15.73 1.29
CA MET A 160 11.47 16.24 -0.08
C MET A 160 10.13 16.06 -0.80
N LYS A 161 9.24 17.06 -0.72
CA LYS A 161 7.95 17.07 -1.42
C LYS A 161 8.12 17.18 -2.95
N PRO A 162 7.94 16.11 -3.75
CA PRO A 162 8.10 16.19 -5.19
C PRO A 162 6.86 16.84 -5.79
N GLY A 163 7.01 17.97 -6.51
CA GLY A 163 5.91 18.62 -7.24
C GLY A 163 5.32 19.91 -6.67
N GLN A 164 5.92 20.51 -5.63
CA GLN A 164 5.58 21.89 -5.23
C GLN A 164 6.44 22.96 -5.93
N ALA A 165 7.44 22.57 -6.72
CA ALA A 165 8.28 23.49 -7.47
C ALA A 165 7.70 23.76 -8.86
N GLU A 166 7.32 25.02 -9.12
CA GLU A 166 6.88 25.50 -10.44
C GLU A 166 8.04 25.97 -11.33
N ASP A 167 9.28 25.97 -10.81
CA ASP A 167 10.50 26.39 -11.51
C ASP A 167 11.28 25.15 -12.02
N SER A 168 11.55 25.12 -13.33
CA SER A 168 12.29 24.05 -14.02
C SER A 168 13.71 23.86 -13.47
N ARG A 169 14.36 24.91 -12.96
CA ARG A 169 15.69 24.82 -12.32
C ARG A 169 15.65 24.09 -10.98
N VAL A 170 14.64 24.36 -10.17
CA VAL A 170 14.46 23.73 -8.85
C VAL A 170 14.17 22.23 -9.02
N LEU A 171 13.34 21.87 -10.01
CA LEU A 171 13.11 20.46 -10.35
C LEU A 171 14.37 19.78 -10.91
N SER A 172 15.20 20.50 -11.69
CA SER A 172 16.47 19.97 -12.20
C SER A 172 17.47 19.66 -11.07
N GLU A 173 17.57 20.55 -10.08
CA GLU A 173 18.42 20.36 -8.90
C GLU A 173 17.90 19.21 -8.01
N GLN A 174 16.58 19.12 -7.79
CA GLN A 174 15.95 17.99 -7.09
C GLN A 174 16.18 16.66 -7.83
N LEU A 175 16.14 16.66 -9.16
CA LEU A 175 16.41 15.47 -9.97
C LEU A 175 17.86 15.01 -9.84
N SER A 176 18.83 15.93 -9.81
CA SER A 176 20.23 15.61 -9.53
C SER A 176 20.37 14.94 -8.16
N GLN A 177 19.80 15.55 -7.11
CA GLN A 177 19.88 15.01 -5.74
C GLN A 177 19.27 13.60 -5.62
N GLN A 178 18.14 13.33 -6.28
CA GLN A 178 17.56 11.98 -6.30
C GLN A 178 18.37 10.98 -7.16
N THR A 179 19.09 11.45 -8.18
CA THR A 179 19.98 10.62 -9.01
C THR A 179 21.25 10.24 -8.26
N ASP A 180 21.85 11.19 -7.54
CA ASP A 180 23.01 10.94 -6.66
C ASP A 180 22.65 9.95 -5.55
N LEU A 181 21.45 10.08 -4.98
CA LEU A 181 20.93 9.14 -3.98
C LEU A 181 20.71 7.74 -4.57
N PHE A 182 20.23 7.63 -5.81
CA PHE A 182 20.08 6.34 -6.49
C PHE A 182 21.44 5.64 -6.67
N ALA A 183 22.50 6.38 -7.00
CA ALA A 183 23.86 5.83 -7.08
C ALA A 183 24.40 5.39 -5.70
N GLU A 184 24.02 6.06 -4.61
CA GLU A 184 24.36 5.61 -3.25
C GLU A 184 23.60 4.34 -2.85
N ILE A 185 22.33 4.22 -3.25
CA ILE A 185 21.56 2.99 -3.12
C ILE A 185 22.27 1.83 -3.85
N GLU A 186 22.58 1.97 -5.14
CA GLU A 186 23.31 0.95 -5.90
C GLU A 186 24.62 0.52 -5.23
N LYS A 187 25.37 1.45 -4.65
CA LYS A 187 26.60 1.16 -3.90
C LYS A 187 26.33 0.34 -2.63
N ASN A 188 25.26 0.63 -1.91
CA ASN A 188 24.88 -0.07 -0.68
C ASN A 188 24.27 -1.47 -0.94
N GLN A 189 23.90 -1.81 -2.17
CA GLN A 189 23.55 -3.19 -2.55
C GLN A 189 24.64 -4.19 -2.15
N THR A 190 25.91 -3.83 -2.35
CA THR A 190 27.05 -4.70 -1.99
C THR A 190 27.13 -5.00 -0.48
N LYS A 191 26.67 -4.08 0.38
CA LYS A 191 26.55 -4.30 1.82
C LYS A 191 25.33 -5.16 2.15
N LEU A 192 24.21 -5.00 1.44
CA LEU A 192 23.03 -5.85 1.61
C LEU A 192 23.36 -7.32 1.26
N ASP A 193 24.12 -7.55 0.20
CA ASP A 193 24.60 -8.87 -0.20
C ASP A 193 25.57 -9.47 0.85
N GLN A 194 26.42 -8.64 1.47
CA GLN A 194 27.26 -9.06 2.61
C GLN A 194 26.40 -9.42 3.84
N CYS A 195 25.40 -8.61 4.17
CA CYS A 195 24.46 -8.88 5.25
C CYS A 195 23.70 -10.20 5.03
N GLN A 196 23.30 -10.48 3.78
CA GLN A 196 22.70 -11.75 3.39
C GLN A 196 23.66 -12.92 3.65
N LYS A 197 24.92 -12.78 3.25
CA LYS A 197 25.94 -13.81 3.44
C LYS A 197 26.15 -14.12 4.93
N PHE A 198 26.25 -13.11 5.79
CA PHE A 198 26.38 -13.32 7.24
C PHE A 198 25.13 -13.99 7.84
N SER A 199 23.91 -13.58 7.43
CA SER A 199 22.66 -14.22 7.85
C SER A 199 22.61 -15.71 7.45
N GLN A 200 23.01 -16.04 6.22
CA GLN A 200 23.09 -17.42 5.73
C GLN A 200 24.15 -18.24 6.48
N GLN A 201 25.34 -17.68 6.69
CA GLN A 201 26.41 -18.34 7.46
C GLN A 201 25.98 -18.61 8.91
N TYR A 202 25.37 -17.63 9.57
CA TYR A 202 24.80 -17.80 10.92
C TYR A 202 23.75 -18.91 10.94
N SER A 203 22.80 -18.88 10.00
CA SER A 203 21.75 -19.90 9.90
C SER A 203 22.32 -21.32 9.75
N THR A 204 23.36 -21.51 8.93
CA THR A 204 24.03 -22.81 8.75
C THR A 204 24.71 -23.27 10.04
N ILE A 205 25.59 -22.44 10.63
CA ILE A 205 26.39 -22.84 11.80
C ILE A 205 25.49 -23.10 13.02
N VAL A 206 24.44 -22.29 13.22
CA VAL A 206 23.46 -22.51 14.29
C VAL A 206 22.66 -23.81 14.09
N LYS A 207 22.21 -24.11 12.86
CA LYS A 207 21.49 -25.36 12.58
C LYS A 207 22.35 -26.60 12.82
N ASP A 208 23.64 -26.53 12.46
CA ASP A 208 24.59 -27.61 12.74
C ASP A 208 24.85 -27.78 14.25
N TYR A 209 25.02 -26.67 14.99
CA TYR A 209 25.16 -26.68 16.45
C TYR A 209 23.92 -27.24 17.18
N GLU A 210 22.73 -26.78 16.80
CA GLU A 210 21.47 -27.24 17.39
C GLU A 210 21.19 -28.71 17.07
N LEU A 211 21.59 -29.19 15.89
CA LEU A 211 21.55 -30.61 15.54
C LEU A 211 22.50 -31.45 16.42
N GLN A 212 23.71 -30.94 16.71
CA GLN A 212 24.63 -31.58 17.65
C GLN A 212 24.06 -31.63 19.07
N LEU A 213 23.49 -30.52 19.57
CA LEU A 213 22.81 -30.48 20.87
C LEU A 213 21.69 -31.52 20.96
N MET A 214 20.81 -31.58 19.95
CA MET A 214 19.69 -32.52 19.89
C MET A 214 20.16 -33.98 19.81
N THR A 215 21.24 -34.25 19.08
CA THR A 215 21.83 -35.60 18.99
C THR A 215 22.47 -36.02 20.31
N TYR A 216 23.22 -35.13 20.96
CA TYR A 216 23.80 -35.40 22.27
C TYR A 216 22.71 -35.63 23.34
N LYS A 217 21.66 -34.79 23.32
CA LYS A 217 20.50 -34.92 24.21
C LYS A 217 19.80 -36.26 24.04
N ALA A 218 19.50 -36.67 22.81
CA ALA A 218 18.92 -37.98 22.52
C ALA A 218 19.83 -39.14 22.96
N PHE A 219 21.16 -39.01 22.81
CA PHE A 219 22.13 -39.99 23.31
C PHE A 219 22.07 -40.11 24.85
N VAL A 220 22.10 -39.00 25.59
CA VAL A 220 22.04 -39.01 27.06
C VAL A 220 20.68 -39.50 27.56
N GLU A 221 19.57 -39.07 26.95
CA GLU A 221 18.22 -39.57 27.23
C GLU A 221 18.13 -41.09 27.02
N SER A 222 18.73 -41.63 25.94
CA SER A 222 18.70 -43.08 25.66
C SER A 222 19.42 -43.95 26.72
N GLN A 223 20.36 -43.37 27.49
CA GLN A 223 21.04 -44.06 28.59
C GLN A 223 20.26 -43.97 29.92
N GLN A 224 19.19 -43.19 29.99
CA GLN A 224 18.39 -42.96 31.19
C GLN A 224 17.01 -43.62 31.03
N LYS A 225 16.60 -44.42 32.03
CA LYS A 225 15.32 -45.15 32.00
C LYS A 225 14.11 -44.27 32.32
N SER A 226 14.05 -43.06 31.77
CA SER A 226 13.01 -42.08 32.11
C SER A 226 12.74 -41.16 30.90
N PRO A 227 11.50 -41.10 30.38
CA PRO A 227 11.16 -40.22 29.27
C PRO A 227 11.11 -38.76 29.76
N GLY A 228 12.17 -38.00 29.48
CA GLY A 228 12.16 -36.55 29.65
C GLY A 228 11.30 -35.91 28.56
N LYS A 229 10.48 -34.89 28.92
CA LYS A 229 9.72 -34.11 27.93
C LYS A 229 10.68 -33.43 26.95
N ARG A 230 10.63 -33.81 25.67
CA ARG A 230 11.42 -33.22 24.58
C ARG A 230 10.96 -31.81 24.24
N ARG A 231 11.35 -30.82 25.05
CA ARG A 231 11.16 -29.39 24.69
C ARG A 231 11.78 -29.12 23.33
N ARG A 232 11.02 -28.45 22.44
CA ARG A 232 11.55 -27.91 21.19
C ARG A 232 12.51 -26.78 21.49
N MET A 233 13.67 -26.83 20.86
CA MET A 233 14.55 -25.66 20.73
C MET A 233 13.94 -24.75 19.66
N LEU A 234 13.68 -23.50 20.02
CA LEU A 234 13.33 -22.45 19.08
C LEU A 234 14.64 -21.93 18.47
N SER A 235 14.81 -22.13 17.16
CA SER A 235 16.06 -21.81 16.49
C SER A 235 16.23 -20.32 16.25
N SER A 236 17.33 -19.73 16.71
CA SER A 236 17.67 -18.33 16.41
C SER A 236 18.01 -18.07 14.95
N SER A 237 18.36 -19.11 14.18
CA SER A 237 18.51 -19.06 12.72
C SER A 237 17.32 -18.37 12.07
N ASP A 238 16.11 -18.75 12.47
CA ASP A 238 14.90 -18.35 11.75
C ASP A 238 14.53 -16.90 12.07
N ALA A 239 14.84 -16.42 13.29
CA ALA A 239 14.76 -15.01 13.65
C ALA A 239 15.73 -14.15 12.82
N ILE A 240 17.01 -14.52 12.75
CA ILE A 240 18.03 -13.79 11.96
C ILE A 240 17.75 -13.86 10.45
N THR A 241 17.11 -14.93 9.98
CA THR A 241 16.65 -15.04 8.59
C THR A 241 15.49 -14.06 8.32
N GLN A 242 14.51 -13.97 9.23
CA GLN A 242 13.38 -13.06 9.10
C GLN A 242 13.80 -11.59 9.19
N GLU A 243 14.66 -11.22 10.15
CA GLU A 243 15.21 -9.86 10.27
C GLU A 243 15.88 -9.40 8.96
N PHE A 244 16.65 -10.28 8.30
CA PHE A 244 17.24 -9.97 7.01
C PHE A 244 16.18 -9.80 5.89
N MET A 245 15.11 -10.59 5.89
CA MET A 245 14.02 -10.42 4.92
C MET A 245 13.29 -9.09 5.10
N ASP A 246 13.10 -8.65 6.34
CA ASP A 246 12.51 -7.36 6.68
C ASP A 246 13.44 -6.20 6.23
N LEU A 247 14.74 -6.30 6.48
CA LEU A 247 15.76 -5.35 5.99
C LEU A 247 15.73 -5.24 4.46
N ARG A 248 15.74 -6.38 3.75
CA ARG A 248 15.66 -6.42 2.28
C ARG A 248 14.35 -5.81 1.77
N THR A 249 13.25 -6.01 2.47
CA THR A 249 11.94 -5.43 2.12
C THR A 249 11.96 -3.91 2.24
N ARG A 250 12.48 -3.36 3.36
CA ARG A 250 12.65 -1.91 3.56
C ARG A 250 13.58 -1.28 2.51
N TYR A 251 14.70 -1.94 2.22
CA TYR A 251 15.63 -1.50 1.17
C TYR A 251 14.96 -1.47 -0.22
N THR A 252 14.16 -2.50 -0.55
CA THR A 252 13.41 -2.55 -1.82
C THR A 252 12.35 -1.46 -1.90
N ALA A 253 11.70 -1.12 -0.78
CA ALA A 253 10.76 -0.01 -0.69
C ALA A 253 11.47 1.34 -0.96
N LEU A 254 12.67 1.56 -0.37
CA LEU A 254 13.49 2.74 -0.61
C LEU A 254 13.92 2.89 -2.08
N VAL A 255 14.39 1.80 -2.72
CA VAL A 255 14.68 1.75 -4.16
C VAL A 255 13.46 2.18 -4.97
N THR A 256 12.29 1.63 -4.63
CA THR A 256 11.03 1.90 -5.33
C THR A 256 10.59 3.35 -5.17
N LEU A 257 10.64 3.90 -3.96
CA LEU A 257 10.32 5.30 -3.65
C LEU A 257 11.24 6.26 -4.41
N THR A 258 12.54 6.02 -4.37
CA THR A 258 13.54 6.81 -5.12
C THR A 258 13.26 6.78 -6.62
N THR A 259 12.99 5.60 -7.18
CA THR A 259 12.68 5.44 -8.60
C THR A 259 11.40 6.20 -8.98
N GLN A 260 10.39 6.18 -8.11
CA GLN A 260 9.15 6.96 -8.30
C GLN A 260 9.41 8.46 -8.22
N HIS A 261 10.23 8.94 -7.28
CA HIS A 261 10.61 10.35 -7.15
C HIS A 261 11.38 10.84 -8.39
N VAL A 262 12.43 10.12 -8.81
CA VAL A 262 13.18 10.40 -10.04
C VAL A 262 12.26 10.48 -11.25
N LYS A 263 11.36 9.49 -11.42
CA LYS A 263 10.39 9.48 -12.52
C LYS A 263 9.42 10.66 -12.45
N TYR A 264 8.83 10.92 -11.28
CA TYR A 264 7.86 12.00 -11.09
C TYR A 264 8.47 13.37 -11.39
N ILE A 265 9.66 13.65 -10.85
CA ILE A 265 10.38 14.91 -11.08
C ILE A 265 10.76 15.02 -12.57
N SER A 266 11.25 13.94 -13.19
CA SER A 266 11.54 13.91 -14.63
C SER A 266 10.31 14.15 -15.51
N ASP A 267 9.15 13.58 -15.15
CA ASP A 267 7.89 13.76 -15.87
C ASP A 267 7.30 15.17 -15.64
N ALA A 268 7.52 15.78 -14.48
CA ALA A 268 7.10 17.15 -14.16
C ALA A 268 7.98 18.20 -14.85
N LEU A 269 9.30 18.02 -14.82
CA LEU A 269 10.27 18.85 -15.52
C LEU A 269 10.03 18.81 -17.02
N ARG A 270 9.84 17.63 -17.63
CA ARG A 270 9.50 17.51 -19.07
C ARG A 270 8.18 18.20 -19.42
N ARG A 271 7.18 18.19 -18.52
CA ARG A 271 5.91 18.91 -18.72
C ARG A 271 6.11 20.42 -18.72
N LEU A 272 6.90 20.95 -17.79
CA LEU A 272 7.22 22.38 -17.73
C LEU A 272 8.11 22.81 -18.91
N GLU A 273 9.11 22.02 -19.30
CA GLU A 273 9.92 22.29 -20.49
C GLU A 273 9.09 22.29 -21.78
N GLU A 274 8.14 21.36 -21.94
CA GLU A 274 7.25 21.35 -23.10
C GLU A 274 6.22 22.49 -23.04
N GLU A 275 5.73 22.90 -21.86
CA GLU A 275 4.92 24.12 -21.69
C GLU A 275 5.70 25.40 -22.04
N GLU A 276 6.93 25.55 -21.55
CA GLU A 276 7.80 26.68 -21.87
C GLU A 276 8.08 26.73 -23.39
N LYS A 277 8.38 25.57 -23.98
CA LYS A 277 8.59 25.41 -25.42
C LYS A 277 7.35 25.74 -26.24
N VAL A 278 6.15 25.24 -25.88
CA VAL A 278 4.91 25.57 -26.59
C VAL A 278 4.59 27.06 -26.48
N VAL A 279 4.81 27.69 -25.32
CA VAL A 279 4.61 29.14 -25.16
C VAL A 279 5.61 29.95 -26.01
N GLU A 280 6.86 29.49 -26.15
CA GLU A 280 7.86 30.13 -27.02
C GLU A 280 7.57 29.90 -28.52
N GLU A 281 7.08 28.72 -28.90
CA GLU A 281 6.63 28.40 -30.26
C GLU A 281 5.38 29.23 -30.64
N GLU A 282 4.37 29.34 -29.77
CA GLU A 282 3.21 30.23 -29.95
C GLU A 282 3.66 31.71 -30.03
N LYS A 283 4.59 32.15 -29.16
CA LYS A 283 5.16 33.51 -29.20
C LYS A 283 5.79 33.78 -30.58
N GLN A 284 6.61 32.85 -31.06
CA GLN A 284 7.32 33.00 -32.32
C GLN A 284 6.40 32.93 -33.54
N GLU A 285 5.35 32.07 -33.53
CA GLU A 285 4.33 32.09 -34.58
C GLU A 285 3.60 33.43 -34.60
N HIS A 286 3.10 33.90 -33.46
CA HIS A 286 2.37 35.18 -33.41
C HIS A 286 3.24 36.37 -33.83
N VAL A 287 4.50 36.45 -33.37
CA VAL A 287 5.44 37.51 -33.76
C VAL A 287 5.74 37.49 -35.26
N GLU A 288 6.12 36.35 -35.84
CA GLU A 288 6.44 36.30 -37.27
C GLU A 288 5.18 36.50 -38.14
N LYS A 289 4.01 36.00 -37.74
CA LYS A 289 2.76 36.18 -38.49
C LYS A 289 2.27 37.63 -38.48
N VAL A 290 2.38 38.33 -37.35
CA VAL A 290 2.12 39.79 -37.29
C VAL A 290 3.13 40.57 -38.13
N LYS A 291 4.41 40.21 -38.08
CA LYS A 291 5.51 40.84 -38.82
C LYS A 291 5.44 40.61 -40.34
N GLU A 292 5.07 39.41 -40.79
CA GLU A 292 4.79 39.08 -42.19
C GLU A 292 3.60 39.89 -42.72
N LEU A 293 2.49 39.94 -41.96
CA LEU A 293 1.31 40.72 -42.34
C LEU A 293 1.63 42.23 -42.36
N LEU A 294 2.39 42.75 -41.39
CA LEU A 294 2.84 44.14 -41.37
C LEU A 294 3.74 44.47 -42.56
N GLY A 295 4.65 43.56 -42.91
CA GLY A 295 5.53 43.67 -44.08
C GLY A 295 4.76 43.62 -45.40
N TRP A 296 3.74 42.77 -45.48
CA TRP A 296 2.81 42.68 -46.62
C TRP A 296 2.00 43.97 -46.77
N VAL A 297 1.31 44.45 -45.73
CA VAL A 297 0.55 45.72 -45.76
C VAL A 297 1.46 46.88 -46.17
N SER A 298 2.65 46.99 -45.60
CA SER A 298 3.62 48.05 -45.91
C SER A 298 4.12 47.99 -47.36
N THR A 299 4.33 46.79 -47.89
CA THR A 299 4.74 46.57 -49.28
C THR A 299 3.62 46.86 -50.26
N LEU A 300 2.39 46.44 -49.92
CA LEU A 300 1.19 46.68 -50.72
C LEU A 300 0.87 48.19 -50.81
N ALA A 301 0.93 48.90 -49.68
CA ALA A 301 0.80 50.36 -49.60
C ALA A 301 1.82 51.10 -50.47
N ARG A 302 3.09 50.69 -50.40
CA ARG A 302 4.15 51.26 -51.23
C ARG A 302 3.91 50.99 -52.72
N ASN A 303 3.39 49.82 -53.07
CA ASN A 303 3.12 49.43 -54.45
C ASN A 303 1.96 50.23 -55.05
N THR A 304 0.83 50.40 -54.36
CA THR A 304 -0.28 51.28 -54.82
C THR A 304 0.17 52.73 -54.97
N GLN A 305 0.93 53.25 -54.01
CA GLN A 305 1.42 54.63 -54.07
C GLN A 305 2.44 54.86 -55.21
N SER A 306 3.24 53.84 -55.56
CA SER A 306 4.18 53.90 -56.69
C SER A 306 3.51 53.80 -58.07
N LYS A 307 2.40 53.07 -58.21
CA LYS A 307 1.65 52.97 -59.47
C LYS A 307 0.79 54.19 -59.79
N ALA A 308 0.47 55.04 -58.81
CA ALA A 308 -0.26 56.28 -59.03
C ALA A 308 0.51 57.34 -59.86
N THR A 309 1.81 57.16 -60.11
CA THR A 309 2.68 58.14 -60.82
C THR A 309 3.21 57.68 -62.18
N SER A 310 2.83 56.49 -62.66
CA SER A 310 2.99 56.09 -64.07
C SER A 310 1.90 55.07 -64.43
N SER A 311 1.14 55.19 -65.53
CA SER A 311 1.56 55.70 -66.85
C SER A 311 0.42 56.27 -67.69
N GLN A 312 0.68 57.35 -68.43
CA GLN A 312 -0.13 57.72 -69.60
C GLN A 312 0.20 56.79 -70.77
N THR A 313 -0.75 55.94 -71.23
CA THR A 313 -1.18 55.81 -72.65
C THR A 313 -2.10 54.60 -72.90
N LYS A 314 -3.37 54.89 -73.22
CA LYS A 314 -4.32 54.15 -74.09
C LYS A 314 -4.04 52.66 -74.42
N GLU A 315 -4.84 51.75 -73.86
CA GLU A 315 -5.56 50.71 -74.63
C GLU A 315 -6.71 50.06 -73.84
N SER A 316 -7.61 49.32 -74.51
CA SER A 316 -8.80 48.70 -73.89
C SER A 316 -8.47 47.57 -72.91
N THR A 317 -7.29 46.98 -73.04
CA THR A 317 -6.73 45.95 -72.16
C THR A 317 -6.31 46.49 -70.79
N ASP A 318 -5.98 47.78 -70.67
CA ASP A 318 -5.61 48.38 -69.39
C ASP A 318 -6.81 48.58 -68.45
N ILE A 319 -8.05 48.55 -68.95
CA ILE A 319 -9.24 48.65 -68.09
C ILE A 319 -9.53 47.30 -67.44
N GLU A 320 -9.68 46.19 -68.19
CA GLU A 320 -9.77 44.86 -67.58
C GLU A 320 -8.59 44.57 -66.66
N LYS A 321 -7.37 45.02 -67.02
CA LYS A 321 -6.17 44.85 -66.21
C LYS A 321 -6.13 45.74 -64.97
N ALA A 322 -6.52 47.02 -65.02
CA ALA A 322 -6.61 47.85 -63.82
C ALA A 322 -7.80 47.43 -62.92
N ILE A 323 -8.87 46.94 -63.55
CA ILE A 323 -9.99 46.29 -62.89
C ILE A 323 -9.51 45.06 -62.15
N LEU A 324 -8.81 44.15 -62.82
CA LEU A 324 -8.16 42.99 -62.23
C LEU A 324 -7.16 43.39 -61.17
N GLU A 325 -6.28 44.37 -61.39
CA GLU A 325 -5.26 44.77 -60.41
C GLU A 325 -5.90 45.35 -59.13
N GLN A 326 -6.98 46.13 -59.22
CA GLN A 326 -7.67 46.62 -58.03
C GLN A 326 -8.64 45.59 -57.45
N GLN A 327 -9.28 44.75 -58.28
CA GLN A 327 -10.04 43.58 -57.84
C GLN A 327 -9.17 42.67 -57.03
N VAL A 328 -8.08 42.18 -57.60
CA VAL A 328 -7.03 41.44 -56.91
C VAL A 328 -6.58 42.19 -55.67
N LEU A 329 -6.39 43.51 -55.67
CA LEU A 329 -5.93 44.22 -54.45
C LEU A 329 -6.98 44.29 -53.32
N ALA A 330 -8.26 44.50 -53.61
CA ALA A 330 -9.30 44.51 -52.58
C ALA A 330 -9.82 43.10 -52.25
N GLU A 331 -9.70 42.15 -53.16
CA GLU A 331 -9.94 40.71 -52.98
C GLU A 331 -8.78 40.11 -52.16
N GLU A 332 -7.54 40.54 -52.37
CA GLU A 332 -6.39 40.30 -51.47
C GLU A 332 -6.63 40.93 -50.09
N LEU A 333 -7.07 42.19 -50.01
CA LEU A 333 -7.41 42.80 -48.72
C LEU A 333 -8.56 42.07 -48.03
N THR A 334 -9.65 41.74 -48.71
CA THR A 334 -10.80 41.06 -48.08
C THR A 334 -10.52 39.60 -47.75
N THR A 335 -9.73 38.88 -48.55
CA THR A 335 -9.26 37.51 -48.19
C THR A 335 -8.24 37.53 -47.05
N LYS A 336 -7.42 38.59 -46.94
CA LYS A 336 -6.52 38.81 -45.79
C LYS A 336 -7.20 39.47 -44.60
N ARG A 337 -8.41 40.01 -44.72
CA ARG A 337 -9.15 40.67 -43.63
C ARG A 337 -9.37 39.76 -42.45
N GLU A 338 -9.82 38.55 -42.71
CA GLU A 338 -10.03 37.56 -41.66
C GLU A 338 -8.69 37.17 -41.05
N GLN A 339 -7.65 36.94 -41.86
CA GLN A 339 -6.30 36.59 -41.39
C GLN A 339 -5.65 37.68 -40.54
N VAL A 340 -5.84 38.96 -40.87
CA VAL A 340 -5.35 40.10 -40.06
C VAL A 340 -6.17 40.25 -38.78
N SER A 341 -7.50 40.13 -38.85
CA SER A 341 -8.38 40.22 -37.68
C SER A 341 -8.15 39.05 -36.71
N GLU A 342 -7.93 37.84 -37.25
CA GLU A 342 -7.58 36.63 -36.54
C GLU A 342 -6.18 36.73 -35.93
N ALA A 343 -5.16 37.18 -36.68
CA ALA A 343 -3.81 37.38 -36.14
C ALA A 343 -3.80 38.41 -35.00
N ILE A 344 -4.54 39.51 -35.13
CA ILE A 344 -4.71 40.53 -34.08
C ILE A 344 -5.37 39.88 -32.85
N LYS A 345 -6.51 39.21 -33.03
CA LYS A 345 -7.28 38.60 -31.94
C LYS A 345 -6.54 37.47 -31.24
N THR A 346 -5.88 36.58 -31.98
CA THR A 346 -5.12 35.46 -31.42
C THR A 346 -3.89 35.93 -30.66
N SER A 347 -3.14 36.90 -31.20
CA SER A 347 -1.99 37.51 -30.51
C SER A 347 -2.41 38.26 -29.24
N GLN A 348 -3.57 38.92 -29.23
CA GLN A 348 -4.15 39.52 -28.02
C GLN A 348 -4.58 38.47 -26.98
N ILE A 349 -5.17 37.34 -27.43
CA ILE A 349 -5.52 36.21 -26.55
C ILE A 349 -4.26 35.56 -25.97
N PHE A 350 -3.20 35.40 -26.76
CA PHE A 350 -1.91 34.90 -26.30
C PHE A 350 -1.32 35.79 -25.19
N LEU A 351 -1.25 37.11 -25.40
CA LEU A 351 -0.82 38.06 -24.37
C LEU A 351 -1.67 38.00 -23.10
N ALA A 352 -2.99 37.84 -23.23
CA ALA A 352 -3.90 37.72 -22.09
C ALA A 352 -3.73 36.40 -21.31
N LYS A 353 -3.41 35.29 -21.99
CA LYS A 353 -3.19 33.98 -21.37
C LYS A 353 -1.79 33.84 -20.74
N HIS A 354 -0.76 34.20 -21.48
CA HIS A 354 0.65 33.91 -21.16
C HIS A 354 1.43 35.12 -20.64
N GLY A 355 0.78 36.29 -20.49
CA GLY A 355 1.42 37.52 -20.00
C GLY A 355 2.09 37.41 -18.62
N HIS A 356 1.76 36.42 -17.78
CA HIS A 356 2.48 36.19 -16.52
C HIS A 356 3.82 35.46 -16.69
N LYS A 357 4.01 34.71 -17.81
CA LYS A 357 5.26 34.00 -18.14
C LYS A 357 6.23 34.81 -19.01
N LEU A 358 5.78 35.92 -19.59
CA LEU A 358 6.56 36.79 -20.50
C LEU A 358 7.17 37.99 -19.76
N SER A 359 8.36 38.44 -20.18
CA SER A 359 8.94 39.68 -19.64
C SER A 359 8.19 40.92 -20.12
N GLU A 360 8.22 42.01 -19.34
CA GLU A 360 7.46 43.23 -19.66
C GLU A 360 7.86 43.83 -21.02
N LYS A 361 9.16 43.77 -21.36
CA LYS A 361 9.68 44.19 -22.67
C LYS A 361 9.10 43.40 -23.85
N GLU A 362 8.87 42.09 -23.68
CA GLU A 362 8.32 41.25 -24.74
C GLU A 362 6.84 41.58 -24.98
N LYS A 363 6.08 41.88 -23.92
CA LYS A 363 4.68 42.33 -24.02
C LYS A 363 4.56 43.66 -24.75
N GLU A 364 5.38 44.63 -24.38
CA GLU A 364 5.45 45.94 -25.03
C GLU A 364 5.76 45.78 -26.53
N GLN A 365 6.80 45.01 -26.85
CA GLN A 365 7.20 44.75 -28.24
C GLN A 365 6.11 44.09 -29.09
N ILE A 366 5.42 43.06 -28.57
CA ILE A 366 4.32 42.40 -29.30
C ILE A 366 3.15 43.37 -29.46
N SER A 367 2.77 44.12 -28.42
CA SER A 367 1.67 45.08 -28.44
C SER A 367 1.91 46.23 -29.44
N GLU A 368 3.12 46.77 -29.53
CA GLU A 368 3.47 47.81 -30.51
C GLU A 368 3.30 47.32 -31.95
N GLN A 369 3.77 46.12 -32.28
CA GLN A 369 3.64 45.52 -33.62
C GLN A 369 2.16 45.27 -33.98
N LEU A 370 1.36 44.82 -33.02
CA LEU A 370 -0.07 44.57 -33.12
C LEU A 370 -0.85 45.85 -33.49
N ASN A 371 -0.54 46.95 -32.80
CA ASN A 371 -1.16 48.26 -33.03
C ASN A 371 -0.73 48.87 -34.38
N ALA A 372 0.53 48.69 -34.78
CA ALA A 372 1.03 49.12 -36.08
C ALA A 372 0.32 48.41 -37.25
N LEU A 373 0.12 47.08 -37.13
CA LEU A 373 -0.56 46.26 -38.14
C LEU A 373 -2.02 46.70 -38.31
N ASN A 374 -2.76 46.82 -37.21
CA ASN A 374 -4.18 47.16 -37.23
C ASN A 374 -4.44 48.51 -37.91
N LYS A 375 -3.63 49.53 -37.58
CA LYS A 375 -3.73 50.87 -38.19
C LYS A 375 -3.43 50.85 -39.68
N ALA A 376 -2.27 50.30 -40.08
CA ALA A 376 -1.84 50.29 -41.47
C ALA A 376 -2.79 49.51 -42.38
N TYR A 377 -3.43 48.46 -41.85
CA TYR A 377 -4.42 47.66 -42.57
C TYR A 377 -5.74 48.43 -42.80
N HIS A 378 -6.26 49.13 -41.78
CA HIS A 378 -7.50 49.92 -41.91
C HIS A 378 -7.36 51.03 -42.97
N ASP A 379 -6.26 51.80 -42.89
CA ASP A 379 -5.94 52.87 -43.83
C ASP A 379 -5.88 52.37 -45.30
N LEU A 380 -5.49 51.10 -45.52
CA LEU A 380 -5.44 50.50 -46.86
C LEU A 380 -6.79 49.96 -47.35
N CYS A 381 -7.61 49.41 -46.45
CA CYS A 381 -8.96 48.94 -46.78
C CYS A 381 -9.85 50.08 -47.27
N ASP A 382 -9.86 51.20 -46.55
CA ASP A 382 -10.69 52.36 -46.90
C ASP A 382 -10.26 52.99 -48.23
N GLY A 383 -8.95 52.99 -48.53
CA GLY A 383 -8.43 53.40 -49.83
C GLY A 383 -8.87 52.49 -50.98
N SER A 384 -8.79 51.16 -50.79
CA SER A 384 -9.03 50.19 -51.86
C SER A 384 -10.52 49.95 -52.16
N ALA A 385 -11.38 49.91 -51.15
CA ALA A 385 -12.82 49.64 -51.32
C ALA A 385 -13.50 50.67 -52.24
N ASN A 386 -13.11 51.94 -52.12
CA ASN A 386 -13.59 53.04 -52.97
C ASN A 386 -13.20 52.89 -54.45
N GLN A 387 -12.08 52.23 -54.73
CA GLN A 387 -11.54 52.03 -56.07
C GLN A 387 -12.04 50.71 -56.69
N LEU A 388 -12.28 49.69 -55.86
CA LEU A 388 -12.83 48.39 -56.23
C LEU A 388 -14.23 48.46 -56.86
N GLN A 389 -15.13 49.21 -56.21
CA GLN A 389 -16.54 49.29 -56.58
C GLN A 389 -16.76 49.89 -57.98
N GLN A 390 -15.79 50.67 -58.46
CA GLN A 390 -15.76 51.25 -59.81
C GLN A 390 -15.39 50.22 -60.89
N LEU A 391 -14.86 49.06 -60.49
CA LEU A 391 -14.11 48.15 -61.34
C LEU A 391 -14.77 46.76 -61.41
N GLN A 392 -15.33 46.25 -60.31
CA GLN A 392 -16.03 44.95 -60.22
C GLN A 392 -17.25 44.74 -61.15
N SER A 393 -17.67 45.73 -61.94
CA SER A 393 -18.79 45.58 -62.87
C SER A 393 -18.47 44.86 -64.18
N GLN A 394 -17.21 44.44 -64.44
CA GLN A 394 -16.79 43.98 -65.77
C GLN A 394 -16.31 42.51 -65.91
N LEU A 395 -16.07 41.75 -64.83
CA LEU A 395 -15.33 40.46 -64.92
C LEU A 395 -16.06 39.18 -64.43
N ALA A 396 -17.39 39.11 -64.54
CA ALA A 396 -18.18 37.99 -63.98
C ALA A 396 -18.45 36.81 -64.94
N GLN A 397 -17.57 36.51 -65.91
CA GLN A 397 -17.95 35.70 -67.10
C GLN A 397 -17.04 34.54 -67.55
N GLN A 398 -16.04 34.08 -66.76
CA GLN A 398 -15.18 32.96 -67.18
C GLN A 398 -14.77 31.95 -66.09
N THR A 399 -14.49 30.73 -66.57
CA THR A 399 -13.69 29.61 -65.99
C THR A 399 -14.26 28.70 -64.88
N GLU A 400 -14.69 27.51 -65.29
CA GLU A 400 -14.74 26.27 -64.48
C GLU A 400 -14.50 25.03 -65.38
N GLN A 401 -13.26 24.50 -65.48
CA GLN A 401 -12.96 23.16 -66.03
C GLN A 401 -11.46 22.76 -65.94
N LYS A 402 -11.09 21.87 -64.99
CA LYS A 402 -9.84 21.05 -64.89
C LYS A 402 -9.67 20.53 -63.44
N THR A 403 -9.19 19.33 -63.10
CA THR A 403 -8.85 18.09 -63.84
C THR A 403 -8.75 16.91 -62.87
N LEU A 404 -8.91 15.67 -63.35
CA LEU A 404 -8.87 14.43 -62.55
C LEU A 404 -7.92 13.39 -63.20
N GLN A 405 -6.63 13.38 -62.83
CA GLN A 405 -5.57 12.69 -63.61
C GLN A 405 -4.60 11.79 -62.79
N LYS A 406 -4.64 11.77 -61.45
CA LYS A 406 -3.47 11.37 -60.62
C LYS A 406 -3.50 9.97 -59.97
N GLN A 407 -4.50 9.13 -60.19
CA GLN A 407 -4.70 7.85 -59.45
C GLN A 407 -3.91 6.62 -59.98
N GLN A 408 -3.06 6.76 -61.01
CA GLN A 408 -2.61 5.60 -61.80
C GLN A 408 -1.34 4.85 -61.30
N ASN A 409 -0.55 5.42 -60.38
CA ASN A 409 0.86 5.00 -60.20
C ASN A 409 1.13 3.86 -59.20
N THR A 410 0.14 3.35 -58.46
CA THR A 410 0.40 2.56 -57.23
C THR A 410 0.61 1.05 -57.44
N CYS A 411 0.25 0.48 -58.59
CA CYS A 411 0.10 -0.99 -58.71
C CYS A 411 1.40 -1.79 -59.00
N TYR A 412 2.49 -1.16 -59.42
CA TYR A 412 3.68 -1.88 -59.90
C TYR A 412 4.55 -2.55 -58.82
N GLN A 413 4.41 -2.17 -57.54
CA GLN A 413 5.40 -2.52 -56.51
C GLN A 413 5.29 -3.95 -55.95
N LYS A 414 4.12 -4.61 -56.08
CA LYS A 414 3.82 -5.88 -55.36
C LYS A 414 4.38 -7.16 -55.98
N LEU A 415 5.07 -7.08 -57.13
CA LEU A 415 5.37 -8.25 -57.97
C LEU A 415 6.80 -8.81 -57.79
N ASP A 416 7.66 -8.13 -57.05
CA ASP A 416 9.11 -8.43 -57.01
C ASP A 416 9.52 -9.36 -55.85
N ASP A 417 8.75 -9.40 -54.76
CA ASP A 417 9.13 -10.09 -53.52
C ASP A 417 9.12 -11.63 -53.58
N LEU A 418 8.37 -12.22 -54.52
CA LEU A 418 8.08 -13.67 -54.55
C LEU A 418 9.19 -14.55 -55.14
N CYS A 419 9.99 -14.02 -56.06
CA CYS A 419 10.98 -14.84 -56.77
C CYS A 419 12.18 -15.25 -55.89
N ASN A 420 12.36 -14.62 -54.74
CA ASN A 420 13.53 -14.80 -53.88
C ASN A 420 13.50 -16.06 -52.98
N TRP A 421 12.34 -16.71 -52.83
CA TRP A 421 12.18 -17.86 -51.91
C TRP A 421 12.55 -19.22 -52.51
N LEU A 422 12.20 -19.47 -53.78
CA LEU A 422 12.35 -20.79 -54.43
C LEU A 422 13.81 -21.28 -54.47
N GLY A 423 14.78 -20.37 -54.62
CA GLY A 423 16.20 -20.71 -54.73
C GLY A 423 16.87 -21.26 -53.45
N GLN A 424 16.19 -21.26 -52.30
CA GLN A 424 16.78 -21.75 -51.04
C GLN A 424 16.52 -23.25 -50.78
N ALA A 425 15.53 -23.87 -51.43
CA ALA A 425 15.11 -25.24 -51.12
C ALA A 425 15.95 -26.33 -51.82
N GLU A 426 16.50 -26.07 -53.01
CA GLU A 426 17.28 -27.07 -53.77
C GLU A 426 18.62 -27.44 -53.10
N SER A 427 19.17 -26.58 -52.25
CA SER A 427 20.50 -26.78 -51.66
C SER A 427 20.57 -27.89 -50.61
N THR A 428 19.43 -28.38 -50.09
CA THR A 428 19.38 -29.29 -48.94
C THR A 428 19.34 -30.77 -49.34
N LEU A 429 18.83 -31.10 -50.54
CA LEU A 429 18.64 -32.49 -50.98
C LEU A 429 19.96 -33.20 -51.38
N ALA A 430 21.02 -32.44 -51.64
CA ALA A 430 22.31 -32.96 -52.12
C ALA A 430 23.12 -33.74 -51.07
N GLY A 431 22.74 -33.71 -49.78
CA GLY A 431 23.54 -34.26 -48.68
C GLY A 431 23.47 -35.77 -48.45
N HIS A 432 22.51 -36.49 -49.04
CA HIS A 432 22.17 -37.88 -48.63
C HIS A 432 22.58 -39.00 -49.59
N GLN A 433 23.40 -38.74 -50.61
CA GLN A 433 23.97 -39.80 -51.47
C GLN A 433 25.40 -40.20 -51.05
N GLY A 434 25.53 -41.28 -50.25
CA GLY A 434 26.79 -42.02 -50.17
C GLY A 434 27.18 -42.68 -48.85
N ARG A 435 26.48 -43.74 -48.41
CA ARG A 435 27.08 -44.75 -47.50
C ARG A 435 26.36 -46.10 -47.51
N ALA A 436 27.01 -47.14 -48.02
CA ALA A 436 26.54 -48.52 -47.96
C ALA A 436 27.71 -49.50 -47.87
N THR A 437 27.76 -50.32 -46.81
CA THR A 437 28.43 -51.64 -46.70
C THR A 437 28.12 -52.23 -45.31
N GLN A 438 27.80 -53.53 -45.25
CA GLN A 438 27.07 -54.17 -44.14
C GLN A 438 27.97 -54.83 -43.07
N GLN A 439 27.49 -54.97 -41.83
CA GLN A 439 26.99 -56.26 -41.29
C GLN A 439 26.25 -56.10 -39.94
N ASP A 440 25.23 -56.94 -39.74
CA ASP A 440 24.28 -57.09 -38.61
C ASP A 440 23.23 -56.00 -38.27
N LEU A 441 22.12 -56.50 -37.70
CA LEU A 441 20.80 -56.31 -38.34
C LEU A 441 19.87 -55.28 -37.68
N SER A 442 20.25 -54.66 -36.56
CA SER A 442 19.44 -53.60 -35.92
C SER A 442 19.68 -52.19 -36.50
N ALA A 443 20.78 -51.99 -37.24
CA ALA A 443 21.06 -50.71 -37.91
C ALA A 443 20.16 -50.44 -39.13
N LEU A 444 19.57 -51.48 -39.72
CA LEU A 444 18.84 -51.40 -40.98
C LEU A 444 17.35 -51.09 -40.83
N GLN A 445 16.81 -51.09 -39.60
CA GLN A 445 15.41 -50.77 -39.31
C GLN A 445 15.16 -49.27 -39.04
N LYS A 446 16.21 -48.46 -38.85
CA LYS A 446 16.09 -47.01 -38.54
C LYS A 446 16.25 -46.08 -39.75
N ASN A 447 17.08 -46.43 -40.74
CA ASN A 447 17.17 -45.69 -42.01
C ASN A 447 15.86 -45.72 -42.84
N GLN A 448 14.89 -46.56 -42.45
CA GLN A 448 13.53 -46.58 -42.98
C GLN A 448 12.66 -45.40 -42.47
N SER A 449 13.08 -44.72 -41.40
CA SER A 449 12.37 -43.60 -40.75
C SER A 449 12.66 -42.26 -41.43
N ASP A 450 13.93 -41.89 -41.53
CA ASP A 450 14.36 -40.51 -41.81
C ASP A 450 14.06 -40.05 -43.27
N LEU A 451 13.79 -41.00 -44.19
CA LEU A 451 13.34 -40.70 -45.56
C LEU A 451 11.87 -40.28 -45.65
N LYS A 452 11.11 -40.39 -44.55
CA LYS A 452 9.67 -40.07 -44.51
C LYS A 452 9.41 -38.59 -44.20
N ASP A 453 10.18 -38.01 -43.29
CA ASP A 453 9.90 -36.66 -42.76
C ASP A 453 10.21 -35.53 -43.75
N LEU A 454 11.16 -35.73 -44.68
CA LEU A 454 11.48 -34.76 -45.73
C LEU A 454 10.41 -34.69 -46.85
N GLN A 455 9.55 -35.70 -46.94
CA GLN A 455 8.46 -35.75 -47.91
C GLN A 455 7.26 -34.87 -47.51
N ASP A 456 7.11 -34.56 -46.22
CA ASP A 456 5.95 -33.83 -45.68
C ASP A 456 6.13 -32.29 -45.69
N ASP A 457 7.35 -31.74 -45.72
CA ASP A 457 7.58 -30.28 -45.66
C ASP A 457 7.35 -29.58 -47.03
N ILE A 458 7.74 -30.23 -48.12
CA ILE A 458 7.47 -29.75 -49.50
C ILE A 458 5.96 -29.64 -49.77
N GLN A 459 5.15 -30.50 -49.14
CA GLN A 459 3.70 -30.54 -49.32
C GLN A 459 2.97 -29.35 -48.65
N ASN A 460 3.59 -28.65 -47.68
CA ASN A 460 2.90 -27.69 -46.80
C ASN A 460 2.89 -26.22 -47.25
N ARG A 461 3.69 -25.80 -48.25
CA ARG A 461 3.73 -24.39 -48.71
C ARG A 461 3.06 -24.10 -50.07
N ALA A 462 2.49 -25.12 -50.72
CA ALA A 462 1.86 -25.01 -52.04
C ALA A 462 0.71 -23.97 -52.14
N THR A 463 0.06 -23.63 -51.02
CA THR A 463 -1.12 -22.74 -50.98
C THR A 463 -0.78 -21.24 -50.98
N SER A 464 0.37 -20.82 -50.44
CA SER A 464 0.77 -19.41 -50.41
C SER A 464 1.13 -18.89 -51.80
N PHE A 465 1.83 -19.72 -52.59
CA PHE A 465 2.19 -19.45 -53.98
C PHE A 465 0.95 -19.24 -54.88
N ALA A 466 -0.14 -19.96 -54.61
CA ALA A 466 -1.40 -19.83 -55.36
C ALA A 466 -2.20 -18.55 -55.06
N SER A 467 -1.93 -17.86 -53.94
CA SER A 467 -2.69 -16.68 -53.52
C SER A 467 -2.31 -15.40 -54.28
N VAL A 468 -1.01 -15.13 -54.44
CA VAL A 468 -0.55 -13.86 -55.02
C VAL A 468 -0.64 -13.86 -56.56
N VAL A 469 -0.57 -15.05 -57.17
CA VAL A 469 -0.93 -15.25 -58.58
C VAL A 469 -2.33 -14.70 -58.87
N LYS A 470 -3.28 -14.88 -57.94
CA LYS A 470 -4.69 -14.49 -58.08
C LYS A 470 -4.96 -12.97 -58.00
N ASP A 471 -4.28 -12.25 -57.10
CA ASP A 471 -4.47 -10.79 -56.94
C ASP A 471 -3.94 -10.00 -58.16
N ILE A 472 -2.85 -10.48 -58.76
CA ILE A 472 -2.24 -9.89 -59.97
C ILE A 472 -3.07 -10.21 -61.22
N GLU A 473 -3.67 -11.41 -61.28
CA GLU A 473 -4.64 -11.77 -62.33
C GLU A 473 -5.90 -10.89 -62.26
N GLY A 474 -6.36 -10.47 -61.07
CA GLY A 474 -7.53 -9.60 -60.88
C GLY A 474 -7.35 -8.12 -61.27
N PHE A 475 -6.20 -7.50 -60.98
CA PHE A 475 -5.93 -6.11 -61.43
C PHE A 475 -5.87 -5.99 -62.97
N LEU A 476 -5.45 -7.06 -63.64
CA LEU A 476 -5.45 -7.19 -65.10
C LEU A 476 -6.86 -7.44 -65.69
N GLU A 477 -7.90 -7.62 -64.87
CA GLU A 477 -9.29 -7.78 -65.30
C GLU A 477 -10.09 -6.46 -65.32
N GLU A 478 -9.89 -5.55 -64.36
CA GLU A 478 -10.72 -4.32 -64.27
C GLU A 478 -10.32 -3.17 -65.23
N ASN A 479 -9.05 -3.10 -65.69
CA ASN A 479 -8.54 -1.96 -66.47
C ASN A 479 -8.28 -2.24 -67.97
N GLN A 480 -8.87 -3.31 -68.51
CA GLN A 480 -8.59 -3.85 -69.86
C GLN A 480 -8.88 -2.90 -71.04
N THR A 481 -9.58 -1.77 -70.84
CA THR A 481 -9.92 -0.81 -71.90
C THR A 481 -9.09 0.49 -71.89
N LYS A 482 -8.13 0.63 -70.96
CA LYS A 482 -7.40 1.91 -70.74
C LYS A 482 -5.87 1.79 -70.59
N LEU A 483 -5.28 0.63 -70.85
CA LEU A 483 -3.84 0.37 -70.72
C LEU A 483 -3.24 -0.26 -71.98
N SER A 484 -1.92 -0.10 -72.19
CA SER A 484 -1.28 -0.44 -73.46
C SER A 484 -0.97 -1.95 -73.59
N PRO A 485 -1.05 -2.55 -74.81
CA PRO A 485 -0.85 -3.99 -74.98
C PRO A 485 0.54 -4.52 -74.60
N HIS A 486 1.56 -3.65 -74.58
CA HIS A 486 2.95 -4.05 -74.38
C HIS A 486 3.29 -4.26 -72.88
N GLU A 487 2.65 -3.48 -72.00
CA GLU A 487 2.79 -3.61 -70.54
C GLU A 487 2.04 -4.86 -70.03
N LEU A 488 0.99 -5.27 -70.73
CA LEU A 488 0.18 -6.46 -70.47
C LEU A 488 0.90 -7.79 -70.79
N THR A 489 1.90 -7.76 -71.67
CA THR A 489 2.69 -8.96 -72.04
C THR A 489 3.81 -9.21 -71.03
N ALA A 490 4.57 -8.18 -70.66
CA ALA A 490 5.68 -8.29 -69.71
C ALA A 490 5.27 -8.81 -68.32
N LEU A 491 4.06 -8.48 -67.85
CA LEU A 491 3.56 -8.97 -66.56
C LEU A 491 3.21 -10.47 -66.56
N ARG A 492 2.82 -11.03 -67.72
CA ARG A 492 2.41 -12.44 -67.85
C ARG A 492 3.60 -13.40 -67.98
N GLU A 493 4.71 -12.93 -68.54
CA GLU A 493 5.89 -13.75 -68.81
C GLU A 493 6.64 -14.10 -67.51
N LYS A 494 6.81 -13.13 -66.59
CA LYS A 494 7.37 -13.36 -65.23
C LYS A 494 6.54 -14.36 -64.40
N LEU A 495 5.23 -14.45 -64.62
CA LEU A 495 4.32 -15.34 -63.87
C LEU A 495 4.46 -16.82 -64.26
N HIS A 496 4.97 -17.10 -65.47
CA HIS A 496 5.08 -18.45 -65.99
C HIS A 496 6.35 -19.17 -65.48
N GLN A 497 7.47 -18.43 -65.45
CA GLN A 497 8.81 -18.95 -65.14
C GLN A 497 8.95 -19.51 -63.72
N ALA A 498 8.14 -19.01 -62.77
CA ALA A 498 8.12 -19.48 -61.39
C ALA A 498 7.39 -20.83 -61.20
N LYS A 499 6.64 -21.34 -62.20
CA LYS A 499 5.85 -22.58 -62.08
C LYS A 499 6.63 -23.85 -62.41
N GLU A 500 7.61 -23.80 -63.33
CA GLU A 500 8.35 -24.99 -63.78
C GLU A 500 9.36 -25.52 -62.73
N GLN A 501 9.94 -24.66 -61.90
CA GLN A 501 10.98 -25.07 -60.93
C GLN A 501 10.44 -25.93 -59.76
N TYR A 502 9.12 -26.03 -59.60
CA TYR A 502 8.49 -26.75 -58.49
C TYR A 502 8.35 -28.27 -58.75
N GLU A 503 8.19 -28.71 -60.01
CA GLU A 503 7.90 -30.13 -60.33
C GLU A 503 9.15 -31.04 -60.30
N ALA A 504 10.34 -30.50 -60.55
CA ALA A 504 11.58 -31.30 -60.67
C ALA A 504 12.05 -31.95 -59.35
N LEU A 505 11.58 -31.45 -58.20
CA LEU A 505 12.03 -31.88 -56.88
C LEU A 505 11.41 -33.21 -56.41
N GLN A 506 10.30 -33.66 -57.02
CA GLN A 506 9.41 -34.67 -56.44
C GLN A 506 9.75 -36.14 -56.80
N GLU A 507 10.37 -36.43 -57.95
CA GLU A 507 10.57 -37.83 -58.43
C GLU A 507 11.80 -38.54 -57.80
N ARG A 508 12.74 -37.81 -57.19
CA ARG A 508 14.03 -38.38 -56.73
C ARG A 508 13.94 -39.27 -55.48
N THR A 509 12.84 -39.24 -54.73
CA THR A 509 12.70 -39.88 -53.40
C THR A 509 12.33 -41.39 -53.48
N ARG A 510 11.91 -41.90 -54.64
CA ARG A 510 11.15 -43.17 -54.76
C ARG A 510 11.98 -44.49 -54.80
N VAL A 511 13.31 -44.44 -54.86
CA VAL A 511 14.13 -45.60 -55.30
C VAL A 511 14.70 -46.49 -54.16
N ALA A 512 14.71 -46.03 -52.91
CA ALA A 512 15.63 -46.55 -51.88
C ALA A 512 15.16 -47.76 -50.99
N GLN A 513 14.09 -48.50 -51.32
CA GLN A 513 13.31 -49.25 -50.31
C GLN A 513 13.24 -50.80 -50.43
N LYS A 514 14.21 -51.52 -51.01
CA LYS A 514 13.96 -52.90 -51.53
C LYS A 514 14.90 -54.10 -51.19
N GLU A 515 15.73 -54.10 -50.13
CA GLU A 515 16.83 -55.11 -49.98
C GLU A 515 17.11 -55.73 -48.57
N LEU A 516 16.15 -56.29 -47.80
CA LEU A 516 16.42 -56.71 -46.39
C LEU A 516 15.54 -57.84 -45.76
N GLU A 517 15.68 -59.17 -46.06
CA GLU A 517 14.67 -60.14 -45.54
C GLU A 517 14.98 -61.66 -45.28
N GLU A 518 16.22 -62.19 -45.21
CA GLU A 518 16.43 -63.66 -45.50
C GLU A 518 17.03 -64.68 -44.45
N VAL A 519 17.36 -64.39 -43.17
CA VAL A 519 18.19 -65.32 -42.34
C VAL A 519 17.76 -65.53 -40.85
N VAL A 520 17.39 -66.76 -40.41
CA VAL A 520 17.04 -67.09 -38.98
C VAL A 520 17.32 -68.53 -38.43
N THR A 521 17.33 -69.63 -39.19
CA THR A 521 17.03 -71.00 -38.64
C THR A 521 18.19 -72.02 -38.47
N SER A 522 18.53 -72.47 -37.22
CA SER A 522 19.15 -73.80 -36.92
C SER A 522 19.39 -74.14 -35.41
N ALA A 523 19.41 -75.47 -35.08
CA ALA A 523 20.09 -76.19 -33.97
C ALA A 523 19.48 -76.34 -32.54
N VAL A 524 19.05 -77.58 -32.16
CA VAL A 524 18.46 -77.95 -30.84
C VAL A 524 18.68 -79.40 -30.30
N GLN A 525 19.23 -80.37 -31.07
CA GLN A 525 18.86 -81.80 -30.92
C GLN A 525 19.87 -82.78 -30.25
N GLN A 526 19.92 -82.91 -28.90
CA GLN A 526 20.44 -84.12 -28.20
C GLN A 526 20.16 -84.08 -26.66
N GLU A 527 19.44 -84.97 -25.95
CA GLU A 527 19.01 -86.39 -26.11
C GLU A 527 20.02 -87.44 -25.54
N THR A 528 19.77 -88.33 -24.54
CA THR A 528 18.82 -88.41 -23.38
C THR A 528 19.18 -89.59 -22.41
N GLU A 529 19.79 -90.67 -22.90
CA GLU A 529 19.69 -92.03 -22.33
C GLU A 529 20.65 -92.43 -21.17
N LYS A 530 20.19 -92.45 -19.89
CA LYS A 530 20.98 -93.08 -18.79
C LYS A 530 20.20 -93.71 -17.61
N SER A 531 19.01 -94.27 -17.83
CA SER A 531 18.03 -94.57 -16.76
C SER A 531 18.10 -95.93 -16.02
N LYS A 532 19.14 -96.78 -16.22
CA LYS A 532 19.09 -98.19 -15.79
C LYS A 532 19.87 -98.58 -14.52
N ALA A 533 20.67 -97.67 -13.96
CA ALA A 533 21.43 -97.82 -12.70
C ALA A 533 20.53 -97.65 -11.45
N ALA A 534 19.31 -98.22 -11.49
CA ALA A 534 18.16 -97.63 -10.81
C ALA A 534 17.53 -98.50 -9.71
N LYS A 535 17.94 -99.77 -9.55
CA LYS A 535 17.08 -100.78 -8.88
C LYS A 535 17.57 -101.36 -7.54
N GLU A 536 18.87 -101.51 -7.28
CA GLU A 536 19.34 -101.84 -5.92
C GLU A 536 19.57 -100.57 -5.08
N LEU A 537 19.86 -99.47 -5.78
CA LEU A 537 19.57 -98.13 -5.31
C LEU A 537 18.13 -97.99 -4.77
N ALA A 538 17.15 -98.75 -5.29
CA ALA A 538 15.72 -98.59 -4.99
C ALA A 538 15.28 -99.04 -3.58
N GLU A 539 16.05 -99.86 -2.85
CA GLU A 539 15.63 -100.37 -1.54
C GLU A 539 16.15 -99.53 -0.36
N ASN A 540 17.42 -99.08 -0.41
CA ASN A 540 17.88 -98.01 0.49
C ASN A 540 17.27 -96.65 0.10
N ARG A 541 16.93 -96.43 -1.19
CA ARG A 541 15.89 -95.45 -1.58
C ARG A 541 14.65 -95.69 -0.74
N SER A 542 13.94 -96.82 -0.86
CA SER A 542 12.60 -96.97 -0.25
C SER A 542 12.49 -96.54 1.22
N LYS A 543 13.52 -96.71 2.06
CA LYS A 543 13.52 -96.19 3.45
C LYS A 543 13.90 -94.71 3.57
N ILE A 544 14.87 -94.25 2.78
CA ILE A 544 15.22 -92.83 2.69
C ILE A 544 14.05 -92.04 2.07
N ASP A 545 13.54 -92.50 0.94
CA ASP A 545 12.34 -92.06 0.22
C ASP A 545 11.10 -92.10 1.14
N ALA A 546 10.88 -93.10 2.01
CA ALA A 546 9.77 -93.04 2.97
C ALA A 546 9.92 -91.94 4.05
N LEU A 547 11.15 -91.61 4.46
CA LEU A 547 11.41 -90.48 5.36
C LEU A 547 11.45 -89.13 4.62
N LEU A 548 11.87 -89.09 3.36
CA LEU A 548 11.77 -87.93 2.47
C LEU A 548 10.30 -87.65 2.12
N ASP A 549 9.48 -88.68 1.85
CA ASP A 549 8.03 -88.61 1.66
C ASP A 549 7.33 -88.15 2.94
N TRP A 550 7.87 -88.49 4.12
CA TRP A 550 7.40 -87.91 5.38
C TRP A 550 7.84 -86.45 5.56
N VAL A 551 9.09 -86.07 5.28
CA VAL A 551 9.54 -84.66 5.37
C VAL A 551 8.81 -83.77 4.35
N THR A 552 8.60 -84.25 3.13
CA THR A 552 7.83 -83.54 2.09
C THR A 552 6.32 -83.60 2.35
N GLY A 553 5.82 -84.69 2.95
CA GLY A 553 4.45 -84.81 3.45
C GLY A 553 4.15 -83.81 4.57
N VAL A 554 5.04 -83.68 5.55
CA VAL A 554 4.97 -82.72 6.66
C VAL A 554 5.17 -81.28 6.16
N GLY A 555 6.07 -81.07 5.20
CA GLY A 555 6.22 -79.78 4.52
C GLY A 555 5.03 -79.40 3.61
N SER A 556 4.21 -80.36 3.19
CA SER A 556 3.01 -80.11 2.39
C SER A 556 1.72 -80.00 3.21
N THR A 557 1.63 -80.64 4.38
CA THR A 557 0.53 -80.38 5.34
C THR A 557 0.61 -78.98 5.95
N GLY A 558 1.80 -78.39 6.09
CA GLY A 558 1.95 -76.95 6.37
C GLY A 558 1.23 -76.08 5.33
N ARG A 559 1.51 -76.30 4.04
CA ARG A 559 0.92 -75.53 2.92
C ARG A 559 -0.55 -75.83 2.65
N GLN A 560 -1.04 -77.05 2.92
CA GLN A 560 -2.46 -77.39 2.70
C GLN A 560 -3.38 -76.82 3.79
N MET A 561 -2.87 -76.48 4.97
CA MET A 561 -3.72 -75.95 6.04
C MET A 561 -3.96 -74.43 5.94
N GLU A 562 -3.11 -73.70 5.23
CA GLU A 562 -3.31 -72.27 4.90
C GLU A 562 -4.61 -72.02 4.12
N GLN A 563 -5.06 -72.97 3.29
CA GLN A 563 -6.28 -72.82 2.50
C GLN A 563 -7.59 -72.98 3.28
N LEU A 564 -7.57 -73.48 4.53
CA LEU A 564 -8.80 -73.76 5.30
C LEU A 564 -9.23 -72.64 6.26
N SER A 565 -8.42 -71.59 6.46
CA SER A 565 -8.82 -70.40 7.23
C SER A 565 -9.69 -69.41 6.44
N GLY A 566 -9.85 -69.59 5.12
CA GLY A 566 -10.57 -68.65 4.24
C GLY A 566 -12.10 -68.71 4.28
N ALA A 567 -12.70 -69.52 5.16
CA ALA A 567 -14.13 -69.86 5.11
C ALA A 567 -14.90 -69.49 6.39
N GLY A 568 -15.10 -68.19 6.65
CA GLY A 568 -16.18 -67.79 7.56
C GLY A 568 -16.06 -66.43 8.26
N LEU A 569 -16.27 -65.32 7.54
CA LEU A 569 -16.94 -64.16 8.14
C LEU A 569 -17.93 -63.56 7.13
N GLY A 570 -19.19 -63.49 7.56
CA GLY A 570 -20.31 -63.12 6.71
C GLY A 570 -20.39 -61.63 6.45
N LYS A 571 -20.83 -61.31 5.23
CA LYS A 571 -21.24 -59.98 4.75
C LYS A 571 -22.23 -59.33 5.74
N GLY A 572 -21.74 -58.42 6.57
CA GLY A 572 -22.53 -57.67 7.56
C GLY A 572 -22.06 -56.22 7.60
N ALA A 573 -22.89 -55.30 7.09
CA ALA A 573 -22.60 -53.88 7.15
C ALA A 573 -23.16 -53.27 8.43
N MET A 574 -22.30 -52.74 9.31
CA MET A 574 -22.65 -51.62 10.19
C MET A 574 -21.45 -51.01 10.94
N ASP A 575 -21.50 -49.68 11.04
CA ASP A 575 -20.94 -48.76 12.04
C ASP A 575 -19.46 -48.76 12.46
N THR A 576 -18.96 -47.52 12.54
CA THR A 576 -17.61 -47.07 12.91
C THR A 576 -17.34 -47.12 14.43
N THR A 577 -17.76 -48.19 15.09
CA THR A 577 -17.64 -48.33 16.55
C THR A 577 -17.30 -49.77 16.92
N ASP A 578 -15.99 -50.05 17.00
CA ASP A 578 -15.31 -50.95 17.96
C ASP A 578 -13.91 -51.36 17.40
N GLY A 579 -12.99 -50.39 17.31
CA GLY A 579 -11.62 -50.63 16.84
C GLY A 579 -10.83 -51.60 17.74
N HIS A 580 -11.16 -51.64 19.04
CA HIS A 580 -10.58 -52.60 19.99
C HIS A 580 -10.91 -54.05 19.63
N ARG A 581 -12.10 -54.33 19.08
CA ARG A 581 -12.46 -55.69 18.64
C ARG A 581 -11.60 -56.18 17.48
N ALA A 582 -11.29 -55.32 16.51
CA ALA A 582 -10.40 -55.68 15.40
C ALA A 582 -8.95 -55.92 15.87
N VAL A 583 -8.47 -55.10 16.81
CA VAL A 583 -7.16 -55.28 17.46
C VAL A 583 -7.07 -56.62 18.19
N ASN A 584 -8.05 -56.92 19.04
CA ASN A 584 -8.07 -58.15 19.82
C ASN A 584 -8.19 -59.39 18.93
N GLN A 585 -8.98 -59.33 17.85
CA GLN A 585 -9.09 -60.42 16.87
C GLN A 585 -7.77 -60.70 16.13
N ALA A 586 -7.02 -59.66 15.75
CA ALA A 586 -5.73 -59.83 15.10
C ALA A 586 -4.69 -60.46 16.04
N LEU A 587 -4.62 -60.01 17.29
CA LEU A 587 -3.72 -60.58 18.30
C LEU A 587 -4.06 -62.04 18.61
N GLU A 588 -5.35 -62.35 18.82
CA GLU A 588 -5.83 -63.71 19.06
C GLU A 588 -5.54 -64.68 17.91
N GLU A 589 -5.62 -64.24 16.65
CA GLU A 589 -5.29 -65.11 15.52
C GLU A 589 -3.77 -65.34 15.42
N LEU A 590 -2.95 -64.33 15.71
CA LEU A 590 -1.50 -64.49 15.76
C LEU A 590 -1.04 -65.43 16.89
N ASP A 591 -1.67 -65.36 18.06
CA ASP A 591 -1.42 -66.30 19.17
C ASP A 591 -1.83 -67.74 18.79
N LYS A 592 -2.99 -67.91 18.11
CA LYS A 592 -3.42 -69.22 17.57
C LYS A 592 -2.41 -69.75 16.54
N GLN A 593 -1.83 -68.89 15.69
CA GLN A 593 -0.79 -69.28 14.73
C GLN A 593 0.53 -69.63 15.41
N CYS A 594 0.95 -68.88 16.43
CA CYS A 594 2.14 -69.18 17.23
C CYS A 594 2.06 -70.57 17.89
N GLU A 595 0.94 -70.90 18.55
CA GLU A 595 0.79 -72.22 19.18
C GLU A 595 0.68 -73.36 18.15
N LYS A 596 0.07 -73.14 16.97
CA LYS A 596 0.09 -74.12 15.85
C LYS A 596 1.52 -74.39 15.36
N MET A 597 2.31 -73.34 15.10
CA MET A 597 3.68 -73.46 14.59
C MET A 597 4.62 -74.12 15.62
N LYS A 598 4.41 -73.82 16.90
CA LYS A 598 5.10 -74.44 18.04
C LYS A 598 4.81 -75.94 18.15
N ALA A 599 3.56 -76.36 17.95
CA ALA A 599 3.19 -77.78 17.89
C ALA A 599 3.87 -78.49 16.70
N HIS A 600 3.90 -77.86 15.52
CA HIS A 600 4.58 -78.40 14.34
C HIS A 600 6.10 -78.59 14.55
N HIS A 601 6.77 -77.59 15.16
CA HIS A 601 8.19 -77.71 15.50
C HIS A 601 8.45 -78.85 16.52
N GLN A 602 7.56 -79.04 17.51
CA GLN A 602 7.64 -80.17 18.44
C GLN A 602 7.45 -81.53 17.75
N GLU A 603 6.60 -81.63 16.72
CA GLU A 603 6.44 -82.86 15.93
C GLU A 603 7.73 -83.22 15.17
N LEU A 604 8.39 -82.25 14.53
CA LEU A 604 9.68 -82.44 13.85
C LEU A 604 10.80 -82.88 14.83
N LEU A 605 10.83 -82.31 16.03
CA LEU A 605 11.76 -82.74 17.10
C LEU A 605 11.47 -84.17 17.58
N SER A 606 10.19 -84.57 17.66
CA SER A 606 9.82 -85.92 18.12
C SER A 606 10.38 -87.05 17.24
N GLN A 607 10.59 -86.78 15.95
CA GLN A 607 11.11 -87.76 14.99
C GLN A 607 12.65 -87.79 14.89
N GLN A 608 13.37 -86.88 15.55
CA GLN A 608 14.83 -86.71 15.42
C GLN A 608 15.61 -88.04 15.57
N GLN A 609 15.20 -88.89 16.52
CA GLN A 609 15.82 -90.19 16.77
C GLN A 609 15.68 -91.16 15.58
N ASN A 610 14.57 -91.11 14.84
CA ASN A 610 14.32 -91.99 13.69
C ASN A 610 15.20 -91.60 12.50
N PHE A 611 15.40 -90.30 12.24
CA PHE A 611 16.34 -89.83 11.22
C PHE A 611 17.78 -90.22 11.52
N ILE A 612 18.22 -90.10 12.79
CA ILE A 612 19.56 -90.52 13.22
C ILE A 612 19.79 -92.01 12.95
N LEU A 613 18.85 -92.87 13.34
CA LEU A 613 18.95 -94.32 13.15
C LEU A 613 18.94 -94.74 11.68
N ALA A 614 18.04 -94.18 10.87
CA ALA A 614 17.98 -94.47 9.43
C ALA A 614 19.27 -94.06 8.71
N THR A 615 19.81 -92.89 9.06
CA THR A 615 21.05 -92.35 8.48
C THR A 615 22.27 -93.18 8.88
N GLN A 616 22.34 -93.66 10.14
CA GLN A 616 23.39 -94.57 10.59
C GLN A 616 23.32 -95.93 9.86
N SER A 617 22.11 -96.45 9.62
CA SER A 617 21.89 -97.71 8.89
C SER A 617 22.34 -97.64 7.42
N ALA A 618 22.08 -96.53 6.74
CA ALA A 618 22.47 -96.36 5.34
C ALA A 618 23.94 -95.94 5.17
N GLN A 619 24.54 -95.22 6.13
CA GLN A 619 25.99 -95.02 6.19
C GLN A 619 26.72 -96.38 6.35
N ALA A 620 26.24 -97.25 7.25
CA ALA A 620 26.82 -98.58 7.43
C ALA A 620 26.73 -99.46 6.17
N PHE A 621 25.70 -99.28 5.32
CA PHE A 621 25.62 -99.95 4.01
C PHE A 621 26.69 -99.45 3.03
N LEU A 622 26.92 -98.13 2.97
CA LEU A 622 27.98 -97.54 2.14
C LEU A 622 29.38 -98.01 2.58
N ASP A 623 29.62 -98.04 3.89
CA ASP A 623 30.89 -98.49 4.47
C ASP A 623 31.15 -99.99 4.22
N GLN A 624 30.09 -100.82 4.13
CA GLN A 624 30.19 -102.28 3.90
C GLN A 624 30.15 -102.71 2.42
N HIS A 625 29.46 -101.97 1.53
CA HIS A 625 29.22 -102.40 0.14
C HIS A 625 29.66 -101.40 -0.94
N GLY A 626 30.11 -100.20 -0.58
CA GLY A 626 30.44 -99.11 -1.52
C GLY A 626 31.61 -99.37 -2.49
N HIS A 627 32.24 -100.55 -2.45
CA HIS A 627 33.28 -100.98 -3.39
C HIS A 627 32.75 -101.81 -4.58
N ASN A 628 31.46 -102.17 -4.58
CA ASN A 628 30.83 -102.97 -5.66
C ASN A 628 29.75 -102.20 -6.48
N LEU A 629 29.48 -100.94 -6.13
CA LEU A 629 28.58 -100.06 -6.88
C LEU A 629 29.36 -99.34 -8.00
N THR A 630 28.68 -98.98 -9.10
CA THR A 630 29.27 -97.98 -10.01
C THR A 630 29.50 -96.66 -9.27
N PRO A 631 30.50 -95.83 -9.66
CA PRO A 631 30.71 -94.54 -9.02
C PRO A 631 29.44 -93.69 -9.04
N GLU A 632 28.61 -93.77 -10.09
CA GLU A 632 27.29 -93.14 -10.12
C GLU A 632 26.29 -93.68 -9.08
N GLU A 633 26.18 -95.00 -8.86
CA GLU A 633 25.21 -95.56 -7.89
C GLU A 633 25.61 -95.34 -6.43
N ARG A 634 26.92 -95.38 -6.16
CA ARG A 634 27.46 -94.98 -4.86
C ARG A 634 27.20 -93.49 -4.61
N GLN A 635 27.48 -92.65 -5.60
CA GLN A 635 27.22 -91.21 -5.54
C GLN A 635 25.73 -90.96 -5.28
N VAL A 636 24.79 -91.57 -6.00
CA VAL A 636 23.35 -91.30 -5.80
C VAL A 636 22.85 -91.76 -4.41
N LEU A 637 23.45 -92.78 -3.79
CA LEU A 637 23.08 -93.15 -2.41
C LEU A 637 23.75 -92.26 -1.35
N GLU A 638 24.99 -91.83 -1.56
CA GLU A 638 25.66 -90.79 -0.75
C GLU A 638 24.91 -89.43 -0.88
N ASP A 639 24.45 -89.08 -2.08
CA ASP A 639 23.63 -87.91 -2.40
C ASP A 639 22.27 -88.00 -1.71
N LYS A 640 21.56 -89.14 -1.77
CA LYS A 640 20.28 -89.32 -1.07
C LYS A 640 20.40 -89.32 0.46
N LEU A 641 21.52 -89.82 0.99
CA LEU A 641 21.82 -89.73 2.42
C LEU A 641 22.14 -88.28 2.82
N GLY A 642 22.86 -87.55 1.97
CA GLY A 642 23.10 -86.11 2.11
C GLY A 642 21.82 -85.30 1.99
N GLU A 643 20.92 -85.67 1.08
CA GLU A 643 19.61 -85.08 0.85
C GLU A 643 18.71 -85.29 2.08
N LEU A 644 18.63 -86.49 2.65
CA LEU A 644 17.84 -86.74 3.87
C LEU A 644 18.36 -85.94 5.07
N LYS A 645 19.68 -85.95 5.30
CA LYS A 645 20.34 -85.13 6.32
C LYS A 645 20.06 -83.64 6.10
N GLY A 646 20.23 -83.18 4.87
CA GLY A 646 20.06 -81.79 4.45
C GLY A 646 18.62 -81.31 4.54
N GLN A 647 17.65 -82.08 4.04
CA GLN A 647 16.23 -81.75 4.07
C GLN A 647 15.66 -81.79 5.48
N TYR A 648 15.99 -82.79 6.32
CA TYR A 648 15.52 -82.80 7.71
C TYR A 648 16.12 -81.62 8.50
N ALA A 649 17.42 -81.37 8.39
CA ALA A 649 18.05 -80.22 9.03
C ALA A 649 17.49 -78.89 8.51
N SER A 650 17.23 -78.76 7.20
CA SER A 650 16.61 -77.58 6.61
C SER A 650 15.15 -77.41 7.04
N SER A 651 14.39 -78.50 7.21
CA SER A 651 12.99 -78.44 7.64
C SER A 651 12.88 -78.05 9.12
N LEU A 652 13.73 -78.62 9.97
CA LEU A 652 13.80 -78.26 11.38
C LEU A 652 14.27 -76.80 11.57
N ALA A 653 15.31 -76.38 10.85
CA ALA A 653 15.80 -75.00 10.88
C ALA A 653 14.77 -74.01 10.32
N ARG A 654 14.03 -74.40 9.27
CA ARG A 654 12.93 -73.58 8.71
C ARG A 654 11.79 -73.43 9.71
N SER A 655 11.30 -74.51 10.31
CA SER A 655 10.19 -74.42 11.27
C SER A 655 10.60 -73.70 12.57
N GLU A 656 11.88 -73.77 12.97
CA GLU A 656 12.42 -72.96 14.08
C GLU A 656 12.49 -71.47 13.72
N ALA A 657 12.86 -71.14 12.48
CA ALA A 657 12.88 -69.77 11.96
C ALA A 657 11.47 -69.18 11.84
N GLU A 658 10.54 -69.92 11.22
CA GLU A 658 9.12 -69.55 11.07
C GLU A 658 8.47 -69.30 12.46
N LEU A 659 8.71 -70.20 13.44
CA LEU A 659 8.22 -70.01 14.81
C LEU A 659 8.77 -68.73 15.46
N LYS A 660 10.08 -68.48 15.34
CA LYS A 660 10.72 -67.26 15.88
C LYS A 660 10.21 -66.00 15.19
N GLN A 661 9.93 -66.06 13.89
CA GLN A 661 9.36 -64.95 13.12
C GLN A 661 7.94 -64.61 13.58
N VAL A 662 7.03 -65.60 13.74
CA VAL A 662 5.67 -65.35 14.27
C VAL A 662 5.71 -64.79 15.69
N GLN A 663 6.60 -65.31 16.55
CA GLN A 663 6.77 -64.79 17.92
C GLN A 663 7.28 -63.36 17.93
N THR A 664 8.25 -63.02 17.07
CA THR A 664 8.76 -61.65 16.92
C THR A 664 7.68 -60.71 16.40
N LEU A 665 6.87 -61.16 15.41
CA LEU A 665 5.77 -60.37 14.86
C LEU A 665 4.69 -60.09 15.92
N ARG A 666 4.35 -61.07 16.78
CA ARG A 666 3.46 -60.87 17.93
C ARG A 666 4.02 -59.83 18.90
N ASP A 667 5.29 -59.96 19.28
CA ASP A 667 5.89 -59.10 20.31
C ASP A 667 6.03 -57.65 19.83
N GLU A 668 6.44 -57.42 18.58
CA GLU A 668 6.45 -56.07 17.99
C GLU A 668 5.02 -55.55 17.75
N LEU A 669 4.03 -56.39 17.40
CA LEU A 669 2.62 -55.97 17.27
C LEU A 669 2.03 -55.55 18.62
N GLN A 670 2.21 -56.35 19.67
CA GLN A 670 1.74 -56.02 21.02
C GLN A 670 2.35 -54.72 21.51
N LYS A 671 3.65 -54.52 21.25
CA LYS A 671 4.36 -53.29 21.59
C LYS A 671 3.87 -52.09 20.79
N PHE A 672 3.68 -52.22 19.47
CA PHE A 672 3.10 -51.16 18.64
C PHE A 672 1.71 -50.74 19.15
N LEU A 673 0.87 -51.70 19.55
CA LEU A 673 -0.46 -51.42 20.07
C LEU A 673 -0.41 -50.65 21.40
N GLN A 674 0.54 -50.99 22.29
CA GLN A 674 0.77 -50.22 23.53
C GLN A 674 1.28 -48.80 23.21
N ASP A 675 2.31 -48.67 22.37
CA ASP A 675 2.86 -47.37 21.96
C ASP A 675 1.77 -46.49 21.30
N HIS A 676 0.90 -47.10 20.48
CA HIS A 676 -0.23 -46.44 19.82
C HIS A 676 -1.31 -46.00 20.81
N GLU A 677 -1.70 -46.86 21.76
CA GLU A 677 -2.71 -46.55 22.78
C GLU A 677 -2.28 -45.38 23.67
N GLU A 678 -1.02 -45.31 24.09
CA GLU A 678 -0.50 -44.19 24.88
C GLU A 678 -0.58 -42.85 24.11
N PHE A 679 -0.31 -42.87 22.80
CA PHE A 679 -0.40 -41.71 21.92
C PHE A 679 -1.84 -41.33 21.56
N GLU A 680 -2.72 -42.30 21.30
CA GLU A 680 -4.16 -42.12 21.05
C GLU A 680 -4.85 -41.45 22.25
N ASN A 681 -4.54 -41.92 23.46
CA ASN A 681 -4.96 -41.30 24.71
C ASN A 681 -4.46 -39.84 24.87
N TRP A 682 -3.26 -39.51 24.38
CA TRP A 682 -2.77 -38.14 24.40
C TRP A 682 -3.50 -37.26 23.37
N LEU A 683 -3.71 -37.75 22.14
CA LEU A 683 -4.47 -37.06 21.11
C LEU A 683 -5.86 -36.64 21.62
N GLU A 684 -6.64 -37.57 22.18
CA GLU A 684 -7.98 -37.26 22.70
C GLU A 684 -8.01 -36.18 23.80
N ARG A 685 -6.99 -36.14 24.66
CA ARG A 685 -6.91 -35.11 25.71
C ARG A 685 -6.57 -33.75 25.10
N SER A 686 -5.65 -33.73 24.14
CA SER A 686 -5.20 -32.53 23.46
C SER A 686 -6.28 -31.94 22.54
N GLU A 687 -7.00 -32.78 21.79
CA GLU A 687 -8.18 -32.38 21.00
C GLU A 687 -9.24 -31.71 21.90
N ARG A 688 -9.52 -32.29 23.07
CA ARG A 688 -10.45 -31.72 24.06
C ARG A 688 -9.93 -30.43 24.69
N GLU A 689 -8.63 -30.30 24.95
CA GLU A 689 -8.04 -29.06 25.44
C GLU A 689 -8.12 -27.94 24.40
N LEU A 690 -7.93 -28.28 23.12
CA LEU A 690 -8.08 -27.35 22.00
C LEU A 690 -9.54 -26.90 21.83
N GLU A 691 -10.51 -27.81 21.94
CA GLU A 691 -11.95 -27.46 21.94
C GLU A 691 -12.29 -26.52 23.11
N ASN A 692 -11.77 -26.81 24.31
CA ASN A 692 -11.88 -25.94 25.49
C ASN A 692 -11.14 -24.59 25.37
N MET A 693 -10.34 -24.36 24.32
CA MET A 693 -9.77 -23.03 24.02
C MET A 693 -10.64 -22.26 23.03
N HIS A 694 -11.26 -22.94 22.06
CA HIS A 694 -12.24 -22.33 21.16
C HIS A 694 -13.47 -21.84 21.93
N GLN A 695 -13.91 -22.58 22.96
CA GLN A 695 -14.99 -22.16 23.89
C GLN A 695 -14.55 -21.09 24.91
N GLY A 696 -13.35 -20.53 24.79
CA GLY A 696 -12.83 -19.48 25.66
C GLY A 696 -13.57 -18.15 25.50
N GLY A 697 -13.55 -17.31 26.54
CA GLY A 697 -14.24 -16.02 26.51
C GLY A 697 -13.64 -15.03 25.50
N SER A 698 -14.52 -14.43 24.70
CA SER A 698 -14.25 -13.41 23.68
C SER A 698 -13.73 -12.06 24.19
N CYS A 699 -13.77 -11.82 25.50
CA CYS A 699 -13.47 -10.51 26.08
C CYS A 699 -12.00 -10.10 25.84
N PRO A 700 -11.72 -8.83 25.48
CA PRO A 700 -10.36 -8.36 25.17
C PRO A 700 -9.33 -8.64 26.27
N GLU A 701 -9.74 -8.62 27.53
CA GLU A 701 -8.90 -8.85 28.71
C GLU A 701 -8.53 -10.33 28.88
N ALA A 702 -9.36 -11.24 28.36
CA ALA A 702 -9.13 -12.68 28.43
C ALA A 702 -8.19 -13.18 27.34
N LEU A 703 -8.23 -12.57 26.14
CA LEU A 703 -7.47 -12.99 24.96
C LEU A 703 -5.95 -13.12 25.19
N PRO A 704 -5.23 -12.21 25.90
CA PRO A 704 -3.80 -12.38 26.18
C PRO A 704 -3.49 -13.63 27.00
N SER A 705 -4.37 -13.99 27.95
CA SER A 705 -4.21 -15.20 28.76
C SER A 705 -4.47 -16.47 27.96
N LEU A 706 -5.45 -16.43 27.05
CA LEU A 706 -5.79 -17.52 26.15
C LEU A 706 -4.71 -17.75 25.09
N LEU A 707 -4.16 -16.69 24.49
CA LEU A 707 -3.03 -16.76 23.55
C LEU A 707 -1.78 -17.35 24.22
N LYS A 708 -1.47 -16.97 25.47
CA LYS A 708 -0.37 -17.57 26.22
C LYS A 708 -0.58 -19.07 26.50
N ARG A 709 -1.82 -19.47 26.81
CA ARG A 709 -2.21 -20.89 26.99
C ARG A 709 -2.08 -21.66 25.68
N GLN A 710 -2.58 -21.11 24.57
CA GLN A 710 -2.46 -21.69 23.23
C GLN A 710 -0.98 -21.85 22.83
N GLY A 711 -0.12 -20.88 23.09
CA GLY A 711 1.32 -20.99 22.81
C GLY A 711 1.98 -22.15 23.58
N SER A 712 1.69 -22.23 24.89
CA SER A 712 2.18 -23.32 25.75
C SER A 712 1.67 -24.70 25.29
N PHE A 713 0.40 -24.77 24.88
CA PHE A 713 -0.21 -25.98 24.33
C PHE A 713 0.37 -26.36 22.96
N SER A 714 0.65 -25.38 22.10
CA SER A 714 1.32 -25.59 20.82
C SER A 714 2.70 -26.23 21.03
N GLU A 715 3.51 -25.69 21.94
CA GLU A 715 4.81 -26.27 22.31
C GLU A 715 4.72 -27.75 22.73
N ASP A 716 3.71 -28.11 23.52
CA ASP A 716 3.44 -29.50 23.92
C ASP A 716 3.03 -30.36 22.70
N VAL A 717 2.03 -29.92 21.92
CA VAL A 717 1.58 -30.58 20.67
C VAL A 717 2.75 -30.90 19.75
N ILE A 718 3.63 -29.93 19.48
CA ILE A 718 4.74 -30.20 18.55
C ILE A 718 5.96 -30.88 19.20
N SER A 719 6.02 -31.03 20.52
CA SER A 719 6.95 -31.96 21.18
C SER A 719 6.56 -33.43 20.92
N HIS A 720 5.26 -33.72 20.97
CA HIS A 720 4.68 -35.03 20.71
C HIS A 720 4.78 -35.49 19.24
N LYS A 721 5.30 -34.63 18.33
CA LYS A 721 5.81 -35.05 17.01
C LYS A 721 6.89 -36.15 17.11
N GLY A 722 7.64 -36.17 18.20
CA GLY A 722 8.62 -37.22 18.50
C GLY A 722 7.96 -38.57 18.76
N ASP A 723 6.79 -38.56 19.38
CA ASP A 723 6.07 -39.78 19.80
C ASP A 723 5.29 -40.37 18.63
N LEU A 724 4.68 -39.54 17.78
CA LEU A 724 4.17 -40.00 16.48
C LEU A 724 5.25 -40.73 15.67
N ARG A 725 6.50 -40.22 15.67
CA ARG A 725 7.62 -40.91 15.02
C ARG A 725 7.97 -42.23 15.70
N PHE A 726 7.94 -42.33 17.03
CA PHE A 726 8.15 -43.58 17.73
C PHE A 726 7.07 -44.62 17.41
N VAL A 727 5.78 -44.23 17.46
CA VAL A 727 4.64 -45.08 17.06
C VAL A 727 4.77 -45.51 15.60
N THR A 728 5.19 -44.61 14.71
CA THR A 728 5.45 -44.93 13.29
C THR A 728 6.58 -45.93 13.11
N ILE A 729 7.70 -45.79 13.84
CA ILE A 729 8.81 -46.75 13.81
C ILE A 729 8.36 -48.10 14.39
N SER A 730 7.58 -48.10 15.47
CA SER A 730 7.05 -49.31 16.10
C SER A 730 6.14 -50.07 15.12
N GLY A 731 5.18 -49.38 14.49
CA GLY A 731 4.33 -49.98 13.46
C GLY A 731 5.08 -50.37 12.20
N GLN A 732 6.09 -49.61 11.76
CA GLN A 732 6.93 -49.99 10.63
C GLN A 732 7.71 -51.28 10.90
N LYS A 733 8.19 -51.52 12.14
CA LYS A 733 8.83 -52.80 12.51
C LYS A 733 7.89 -54.00 12.42
N VAL A 734 6.61 -53.81 12.78
CA VAL A 734 5.58 -54.85 12.57
C VAL A 734 5.45 -55.14 11.08
N LEU A 735 5.34 -54.09 10.25
CA LEU A 735 5.24 -54.23 8.79
C LEU A 735 6.49 -54.86 8.17
N ASP A 736 7.69 -54.51 8.62
CA ASP A 736 8.95 -55.07 8.11
C ASP A 736 9.09 -56.55 8.50
N THR A 737 8.68 -56.91 9.71
CA THR A 737 8.65 -58.31 10.18
C THR A 737 7.60 -59.13 9.42
N GLU A 738 6.44 -58.55 9.13
CA GLU A 738 5.38 -59.17 8.31
C GLU A 738 5.80 -59.31 6.83
N ASN A 739 6.42 -58.29 6.23
CA ASN A 739 6.93 -58.35 4.86
C ASN A 739 8.07 -59.37 4.71
N SER A 740 8.83 -59.64 5.78
CA SER A 740 9.85 -60.71 5.78
C SER A 740 9.26 -62.13 5.80
N PHE A 741 7.94 -62.25 5.96
CA PHE A 741 7.19 -63.50 6.06
C PHE A 741 6.59 -63.95 4.71
N GLU A 742 6.19 -63.01 3.84
CA GLU A 742 5.40 -63.25 2.62
C GLU A 742 5.97 -62.48 1.40
N GLU A 743 7.00 -63.03 0.74
CA GLU A 743 7.41 -62.55 -0.59
C GLU A 743 6.36 -62.92 -1.66
N GLY A 744 5.30 -62.11 -1.79
CA GLY A 744 4.48 -62.04 -3.00
C GLY A 744 2.97 -62.28 -2.91
N ARG A 745 2.31 -62.03 -1.76
CA ARG A 745 0.84 -62.12 -1.64
C ARG A 745 0.19 -60.92 -0.93
N GLU A 746 -1.15 -60.88 -0.91
CA GLU A 746 -1.95 -59.73 -0.44
C GLU A 746 -1.74 -59.41 1.04
N ALA A 747 -1.93 -58.13 1.40
CA ALA A 747 -1.67 -57.61 2.75
C ALA A 747 -2.48 -58.36 3.82
N SER A 748 -1.78 -58.92 4.82
CA SER A 748 -2.42 -59.57 5.96
C SER A 748 -3.26 -58.58 6.79
N ALA A 749 -4.22 -59.13 7.54
CA ALA A 749 -5.11 -58.35 8.39
C ALA A 749 -4.35 -57.50 9.43
N THR A 750 -3.21 -58.01 9.92
CA THR A 750 -2.31 -57.29 10.84
C THR A 750 -1.71 -56.06 10.17
N GLY A 751 -1.11 -56.20 8.99
CA GLY A 751 -0.57 -55.08 8.22
C GLY A 751 -1.60 -54.03 7.83
N MET A 752 -2.83 -54.44 7.49
CA MET A 752 -3.92 -53.49 7.24
C MET A 752 -4.32 -52.72 8.51
N LEU A 753 -4.43 -53.40 9.65
CA LEU A 753 -4.73 -52.77 10.95
C LEU A 753 -3.65 -51.75 11.36
N VAL A 754 -2.38 -52.13 11.26
CA VAL A 754 -1.24 -51.25 11.60
C VAL A 754 -1.21 -50.03 10.67
N LYS A 755 -1.35 -50.22 9.35
CA LYS A 755 -1.43 -49.11 8.38
C LYS A 755 -2.63 -48.20 8.66
N GLY A 756 -3.77 -48.76 9.04
CA GLY A 756 -4.97 -48.00 9.43
C GLY A 756 -4.74 -47.13 10.67
N LYS A 757 -4.25 -47.72 11.77
CA LYS A 757 -3.97 -47.00 13.03
C LYS A 757 -2.85 -45.96 12.89
N LEU A 758 -1.82 -46.24 12.09
CA LEU A 758 -0.77 -45.25 11.78
C LEU A 758 -1.30 -44.08 10.96
N LYS A 759 -2.17 -44.36 9.97
CA LYS A 759 -2.81 -43.33 9.16
C LYS A 759 -3.69 -42.42 10.02
N ASP A 760 -4.59 -43.00 10.82
CA ASP A 760 -5.48 -42.25 11.73
C ASP A 760 -4.68 -41.37 12.70
N ALA A 761 -3.69 -41.93 13.39
CA ALA A 761 -2.83 -41.17 14.31
C ALA A 761 -2.06 -40.04 13.62
N THR A 762 -1.64 -40.24 12.37
CA THR A 762 -0.96 -39.21 11.57
C THR A 762 -1.93 -38.11 11.13
N GLU A 763 -3.13 -38.47 10.69
CA GLU A 763 -4.17 -37.53 10.24
C GLU A 763 -4.68 -36.70 11.43
N ARG A 764 -5.04 -37.33 12.56
CA ARG A 764 -5.46 -36.64 13.80
C ARG A 764 -4.37 -35.74 14.37
N TYR A 765 -3.12 -36.22 14.46
CA TYR A 765 -2.00 -35.37 14.88
C TYR A 765 -1.81 -34.16 13.96
N THR A 766 -1.89 -34.36 12.65
CA THR A 766 -1.70 -33.28 11.67
C THR A 766 -2.82 -32.25 11.76
N ALA A 767 -4.08 -32.71 11.89
CA ALA A 767 -5.24 -31.86 12.11
C ALA A 767 -5.13 -31.08 13.43
N LEU A 768 -4.83 -31.75 14.55
CA LEU A 768 -4.60 -31.12 15.85
C LEU A 768 -3.52 -30.03 15.78
N HIS A 769 -2.40 -30.31 15.09
CA HIS A 769 -1.31 -29.35 14.92
C HIS A 769 -1.69 -28.16 14.03
N SER A 770 -2.38 -28.39 12.90
CA SER A 770 -2.85 -27.31 12.03
C SER A 770 -3.91 -26.44 12.72
N GLU A 771 -4.85 -27.05 13.42
CA GLU A 771 -5.94 -26.36 14.12
C GLU A 771 -5.43 -25.58 15.33
N CYS A 772 -4.48 -26.14 16.09
CA CYS A 772 -3.77 -25.41 17.15
C CYS A 772 -3.01 -24.19 16.59
N THR A 773 -2.33 -24.35 15.46
CA THR A 773 -1.60 -23.25 14.80
C THR A 773 -2.57 -22.18 14.28
N ARG A 774 -3.69 -22.60 13.66
CA ARG A 774 -4.76 -21.73 13.17
C ARG A 774 -5.37 -20.93 14.31
N LEU A 775 -5.70 -21.56 15.44
CA LEU A 775 -6.18 -20.87 16.65
C LEU A 775 -5.17 -19.84 17.18
N GLY A 776 -3.87 -20.16 17.20
CA GLY A 776 -2.83 -19.19 17.60
C GLY A 776 -2.79 -17.97 16.68
N SER A 777 -2.85 -18.17 15.36
CA SER A 777 -2.91 -17.07 14.40
C SER A 777 -4.20 -16.24 14.53
N HIS A 778 -5.34 -16.89 14.78
CA HIS A 778 -6.64 -16.26 15.02
C HIS A 778 -6.62 -15.37 16.27
N LEU A 779 -6.18 -15.92 17.41
CA LEU A 779 -6.08 -15.20 18.67
C LEU A 779 -5.13 -14.00 18.57
N ASN A 780 -4.00 -14.13 17.88
CA ASN A 780 -3.05 -13.04 17.69
C ASN A 780 -3.61 -11.94 16.77
N MET A 781 -4.29 -12.30 15.69
CA MET A 781 -5.01 -11.37 14.81
C MET A 781 -6.11 -10.63 15.57
N LEU A 782 -6.97 -11.36 16.29
CA LEU A 782 -8.08 -10.82 17.05
C LEU A 782 -7.60 -9.86 18.14
N LEU A 783 -6.57 -10.24 18.90
CA LEU A 783 -5.95 -9.38 19.92
C LEU A 783 -5.35 -8.10 19.30
N GLY A 784 -4.62 -8.20 18.18
CA GLY A 784 -4.07 -7.03 17.49
C GLY A 784 -5.16 -6.07 16.99
N ARG A 785 -6.27 -6.60 16.47
CA ARG A 785 -7.43 -5.81 16.04
C ARG A 785 -8.15 -5.14 17.23
N TYR A 786 -8.30 -5.84 18.36
CA TYR A 786 -8.79 -5.23 19.61
C TYR A 786 -7.88 -4.12 20.14
N GLN A 787 -6.56 -4.31 20.11
CA GLN A 787 -5.60 -3.26 20.51
C GLN A 787 -5.67 -2.04 19.59
N GLN A 788 -5.84 -2.25 18.28
CA GLN A 788 -6.03 -1.16 17.31
C GLN A 788 -7.36 -0.41 17.56
N PHE A 789 -8.44 -1.14 17.84
CA PHE A 789 -9.74 -0.57 18.19
C PHE A 789 -9.63 0.27 19.47
N GLN A 790 -9.14 -0.33 20.56
CA GLN A 790 -9.04 0.30 21.87
C GLN A 790 -8.14 1.55 21.83
N SER A 791 -6.95 1.47 21.23
CA SER A 791 -6.05 2.63 21.13
C SER A 791 -6.65 3.79 20.32
N THR A 792 -7.47 3.50 19.31
CA THR A 792 -8.19 4.53 18.54
C THR A 792 -9.34 5.12 19.37
N ALA A 793 -10.09 4.28 20.09
CA ALA A 793 -11.20 4.68 20.96
C ALA A 793 -10.71 5.54 22.14
N ASP A 794 -9.67 5.11 22.86
CA ASP A 794 -9.07 5.82 24.00
C ASP A 794 -8.54 7.20 23.58
N SER A 795 -7.84 7.26 22.43
CA SER A 795 -7.32 8.51 21.88
C SER A 795 -8.44 9.50 21.53
N LEU A 796 -9.51 9.02 20.89
CA LEU A 796 -10.69 9.81 20.58
C LEU A 796 -11.42 10.28 21.84
N GLN A 797 -11.59 9.42 22.84
CA GLN A 797 -12.24 9.78 24.10
C GLN A 797 -11.44 10.85 24.86
N ALA A 798 -10.11 10.69 24.96
CA ALA A 798 -9.24 11.66 25.60
C ALA A 798 -9.25 13.04 24.89
N TRP A 799 -9.23 13.05 23.55
CA TRP A 799 -9.36 14.28 22.78
C TRP A 799 -10.76 14.92 22.93
N MET A 800 -11.83 14.12 22.84
CA MET A 800 -13.20 14.65 23.01
C MET A 800 -13.39 15.29 24.38
N GLN A 801 -12.88 14.68 25.46
CA GLN A 801 -12.93 15.29 26.81
C GLN A 801 -12.20 16.63 26.89
N ALA A 802 -11.07 16.78 26.18
CA ALA A 802 -10.36 18.06 26.09
C ALA A 802 -11.13 19.09 25.24
N CYS A 803 -11.72 18.67 24.13
CA CYS A 803 -12.58 19.49 23.28
C CYS A 803 -13.85 19.94 24.03
N GLU A 804 -14.45 19.07 24.83
CA GLU A 804 -15.58 19.38 25.72
C GLU A 804 -15.21 20.43 26.75
N ALA A 805 -14.07 20.30 27.45
CA ALA A 805 -13.64 21.30 28.42
C ALA A 805 -13.41 22.68 27.78
N ASN A 806 -12.87 22.72 26.55
CA ASN A 806 -12.73 23.95 25.78
C ASN A 806 -14.09 24.52 25.33
N LEU A 807 -15.02 23.67 24.90
CA LEU A 807 -16.37 24.07 24.52
C LEU A 807 -17.20 24.54 25.72
N GLU A 808 -17.15 23.85 26.86
CA GLU A 808 -17.81 24.24 28.10
C GLU A 808 -17.33 25.61 28.58
N LYS A 809 -16.02 25.88 28.48
CA LYS A 809 -15.47 27.21 28.72
C LYS A 809 -16.04 28.25 27.74
N LEU A 810 -16.02 27.95 26.44
CA LEU A 810 -16.55 28.85 25.40
C LEU A 810 -18.07 29.09 25.53
N LEU A 811 -18.83 28.13 26.07
CA LEU A 811 -20.26 28.24 26.37
C LEU A 811 -20.54 29.00 27.68
N SER A 812 -19.67 28.83 28.68
CA SER A 812 -19.73 29.53 29.97
C SER A 812 -19.39 31.01 29.84
N ASP A 813 -18.49 31.36 28.93
CA ASP A 813 -18.26 32.75 28.54
C ASP A 813 -19.57 33.33 27.98
N THR A 814 -20.04 34.43 28.57
CA THR A 814 -21.24 35.13 28.05
C THR A 814 -20.95 35.58 26.61
N VAL A 815 -21.96 35.54 25.73
CA VAL A 815 -21.85 36.17 24.41
C VAL A 815 -21.59 37.65 24.66
N ALA A 816 -20.36 38.10 24.43
CA ALA A 816 -20.00 39.48 24.69
C ALA A 816 -20.77 40.41 23.75
N SER A 817 -20.91 41.68 24.09
CA SER A 817 -21.43 42.67 23.12
C SER A 817 -20.34 43.49 22.46
N ASP A 818 -19.14 43.53 23.05
CA ASP A 818 -17.96 44.13 22.43
C ASP A 818 -17.56 43.35 21.17
N PRO A 819 -17.39 44.01 20.01
CA PRO A 819 -17.00 43.33 18.77
C PRO A 819 -15.66 42.62 18.83
N GLY A 820 -14.68 43.13 19.60
CA GLY A 820 -13.35 42.53 19.72
C GLY A 820 -13.40 41.22 20.50
N ILE A 821 -14.10 41.20 21.64
CA ILE A 821 -14.31 39.97 22.43
C ILE A 821 -15.15 38.97 21.63
N LEU A 822 -16.20 39.41 20.93
CA LEU A 822 -16.98 38.55 20.04
C LEU A 822 -16.15 37.93 18.91
N GLN A 823 -15.28 38.72 18.28
CA GLN A 823 -14.35 38.20 17.26
C GLN A 823 -13.36 37.19 17.83
N GLN A 824 -12.88 37.41 19.07
CA GLN A 824 -12.03 36.45 19.77
C GLN A 824 -12.79 35.14 20.07
N GLN A 825 -14.01 35.22 20.61
CA GLN A 825 -14.87 34.05 20.84
C GLN A 825 -15.17 33.30 19.54
N LEU A 826 -15.46 33.99 18.44
CA LEU A 826 -15.67 33.37 17.13
C LEU A 826 -14.38 32.75 16.57
N ALA A 827 -13.21 33.36 16.78
CA ALA A 827 -11.93 32.77 16.38
C ALA A 827 -11.66 31.47 17.14
N THR A 828 -11.89 31.44 18.46
CA THR A 828 -11.81 30.22 19.27
C THR A 828 -12.82 29.16 18.81
N ALA A 829 -14.07 29.54 18.51
CA ALA A 829 -15.07 28.63 17.97
C ALA A 829 -14.65 28.02 16.63
N LYS A 830 -14.06 28.82 15.74
CA LYS A 830 -13.53 28.36 14.44
C LYS A 830 -12.34 27.43 14.59
N GLN A 831 -11.42 27.70 15.52
CA GLN A 831 -10.30 26.81 15.81
C GLN A 831 -10.80 25.44 16.28
N LEU A 832 -11.74 25.40 17.24
CA LEU A 832 -12.34 24.13 17.67
C LEU A 832 -13.10 23.42 16.52
N GLN A 833 -13.63 24.16 15.55
CA GLN A 833 -14.33 23.60 14.40
C GLN A 833 -13.36 23.01 13.36
N GLU A 834 -12.18 23.60 13.23
CA GLU A 834 -11.06 23.06 12.44
C GLU A 834 -10.49 21.79 13.12
N GLU A 835 -10.21 21.84 14.42
CA GLU A 835 -9.79 20.67 15.22
C GLU A 835 -10.81 19.52 15.09
N LEU A 836 -12.11 19.81 15.16
CA LEU A 836 -13.17 18.81 14.99
C LEU A 836 -13.19 18.23 13.56
N ALA A 837 -12.94 19.04 12.54
CA ALA A 837 -12.85 18.57 11.15
C ALA A 837 -11.62 17.67 10.92
N GLU A 838 -10.48 17.97 11.54
CA GLU A 838 -9.29 17.09 11.52
C GLU A 838 -9.58 15.73 12.17
N HIS A 839 -10.37 15.71 13.26
CA HIS A 839 -10.70 14.50 14.01
C HIS A 839 -11.81 13.64 13.37
N GLN A 840 -12.47 14.10 12.30
CA GLN A 840 -13.38 13.29 11.49
C GLN A 840 -12.72 12.01 10.94
N VAL A 841 -11.47 12.11 10.45
CA VAL A 841 -10.75 10.96 9.88
C VAL A 841 -10.40 9.89 10.93
N PRO A 842 -9.90 10.24 12.14
CA PRO A 842 -9.85 9.34 13.28
C PRO A 842 -11.17 8.65 13.63
N VAL A 843 -12.31 9.35 13.59
CA VAL A 843 -13.64 8.77 13.85
C VAL A 843 -14.03 7.75 12.77
N GLU A 844 -13.84 8.06 11.49
CA GLU A 844 -14.06 7.12 10.38
C GLU A 844 -13.12 5.91 10.46
N LYS A 845 -11.88 6.11 10.90
CA LYS A 845 -10.92 5.04 11.18
C LYS A 845 -11.42 4.14 12.31
N LEU A 846 -11.99 4.68 13.39
CA LEU A 846 -12.61 3.89 14.45
C LEU A 846 -13.75 3.03 13.89
N GLN A 847 -14.67 3.62 13.13
CA GLN A 847 -15.78 2.88 12.49
C GLN A 847 -15.27 1.74 11.59
N LYS A 848 -14.24 2.01 10.78
CA LYS A 848 -13.62 0.99 9.94
C LYS A 848 -12.98 -0.12 10.75
N VAL A 849 -12.20 0.20 11.79
CA VAL A 849 -11.56 -0.81 12.64
C VAL A 849 -12.60 -1.62 13.42
N ALA A 850 -13.69 -0.99 13.87
CA ALA A 850 -14.82 -1.67 14.50
C ALA A 850 -15.51 -2.65 13.54
N HIS A 851 -15.76 -2.23 12.29
CA HIS A 851 -16.33 -3.10 11.26
C HIS A 851 -15.39 -4.26 10.90
N ASP A 852 -14.13 -3.97 10.56
CA ASP A 852 -13.07 -4.96 10.31
C ASP A 852 -12.96 -6.00 11.44
N LEU A 853 -13.12 -5.58 12.70
CA LEU A 853 -13.10 -6.42 13.89
C LEU A 853 -14.36 -7.27 14.04
N MET A 854 -15.55 -6.72 13.75
CA MET A 854 -16.81 -7.47 13.80
C MET A 854 -16.92 -8.52 12.69
N GLU A 855 -16.36 -8.27 11.51
CA GLU A 855 -16.31 -9.21 10.37
C GLU A 855 -15.32 -10.37 10.58
N ILE A 856 -14.55 -10.41 11.67
CA ILE A 856 -13.69 -11.56 11.97
C ILE A 856 -14.55 -12.79 12.27
N GLU A 857 -14.42 -13.81 11.42
CA GLU A 857 -15.01 -15.14 11.58
C GLU A 857 -14.05 -16.09 12.33
N GLY A 858 -14.61 -17.04 13.07
CA GLY A 858 -13.87 -18.07 13.81
C GLY A 858 -13.93 -17.89 15.33
N GLU A 859 -13.62 -18.97 16.07
CA GLU A 859 -13.73 -18.99 17.53
C GLU A 859 -12.38 -18.85 18.24
N PRO A 860 -12.29 -18.06 19.34
CA PRO A 860 -13.35 -17.23 19.90
C PRO A 860 -13.75 -16.09 18.97
N ALA A 861 -15.06 -15.87 18.81
CA ALA A 861 -15.61 -14.75 18.05
C ALA A 861 -15.36 -13.40 18.78
N PRO A 862 -15.33 -12.25 18.09
CA PRO A 862 -15.31 -10.93 18.73
C PRO A 862 -16.59 -10.67 19.54
N ASP A 863 -16.47 -10.00 20.69
CA ASP A 863 -17.57 -9.30 21.37
C ASP A 863 -18.03 -8.09 20.53
N ARG A 864 -18.87 -8.39 19.52
CA ARG A 864 -19.46 -7.41 18.62
C ARG A 864 -20.29 -6.36 19.36
N LYS A 865 -20.90 -6.74 20.49
CA LYS A 865 -21.77 -5.85 21.25
C LYS A 865 -20.96 -4.74 21.92
N HIS A 866 -19.89 -5.09 22.65
CA HIS A 866 -19.01 -4.11 23.29
C HIS A 866 -18.36 -3.15 22.27
N VAL A 867 -17.90 -3.69 21.13
CA VAL A 867 -17.33 -2.91 20.02
C VAL A 867 -18.36 -1.92 19.46
N GLN A 868 -19.58 -2.37 19.22
CA GLN A 868 -20.65 -1.51 18.72
C GLN A 868 -21.06 -0.43 19.74
N GLU A 869 -21.33 -0.79 21.00
CA GLU A 869 -21.73 0.16 22.04
C GLU A 869 -20.68 1.27 22.25
N THR A 870 -19.39 0.91 22.22
CA THR A 870 -18.27 1.86 22.33
C THR A 870 -18.18 2.77 21.11
N THR A 871 -18.36 2.23 19.90
CA THR A 871 -18.33 2.99 18.63
C THR A 871 -19.50 3.96 18.55
N ASP A 872 -20.72 3.49 18.82
CA ASP A 872 -21.95 4.29 18.78
C ASP A 872 -21.91 5.40 19.85
N SER A 873 -21.35 5.13 21.03
CA SER A 873 -21.13 6.14 22.07
C SER A 873 -20.18 7.24 21.60
N ILE A 874 -19.05 6.90 20.98
CA ILE A 874 -18.08 7.88 20.47
C ILE A 874 -18.67 8.71 19.33
N LEU A 875 -19.40 8.07 18.40
CA LEU A 875 -20.06 8.75 17.28
C LEU A 875 -21.13 9.75 17.76
N SER A 876 -21.99 9.33 18.68
CA SER A 876 -23.02 10.19 19.28
C SER A 876 -22.41 11.41 19.97
N HIS A 877 -21.31 11.20 20.69
CA HIS A 877 -20.58 12.25 21.40
C HIS A 877 -19.95 13.27 20.46
N PHE A 878 -19.25 12.79 19.42
CA PHE A 878 -18.68 13.62 18.37
C PHE A 878 -19.74 14.46 17.62
N GLN A 879 -20.89 13.84 17.31
CA GLN A 879 -22.02 14.54 16.68
C GLN A 879 -22.62 15.61 17.60
N SER A 880 -22.73 15.34 18.91
CA SER A 880 -23.20 16.33 19.89
C SER A 880 -22.24 17.53 19.98
N LEU A 881 -20.93 17.27 20.11
CA LEU A 881 -19.88 18.30 20.05
C LEU A 881 -19.98 19.17 18.79
N SER A 882 -20.09 18.53 17.62
CA SER A 882 -20.24 19.21 16.33
C SER A 882 -21.47 20.12 16.29
N SER A 883 -22.62 19.62 16.74
CA SER A 883 -23.88 20.36 16.77
C SER A 883 -23.82 21.56 17.72
N ASN A 884 -23.33 21.36 18.95
CA ASN A 884 -23.23 22.40 19.98
C ASN A 884 -22.27 23.52 19.53
N LEU A 885 -21.14 23.17 18.92
CA LEU A 885 -20.17 24.13 18.42
C LEU A 885 -20.70 24.90 17.19
N ALA A 886 -21.42 24.23 16.28
CA ALA A 886 -22.06 24.87 15.14
C ALA A 886 -23.14 25.89 15.58
N GLU A 887 -23.98 25.51 16.54
CA GLU A 887 -24.97 26.42 17.14
C GLU A 887 -24.28 27.63 17.81
N ARG A 888 -23.24 27.39 18.61
CA ARG A 888 -22.46 28.45 19.26
C ARG A 888 -21.81 29.40 18.25
N SER A 889 -21.23 28.86 17.17
CA SER A 889 -20.62 29.65 16.08
C SER A 889 -21.67 30.52 15.37
N ALA A 890 -22.84 29.97 15.06
CA ALA A 890 -23.95 30.71 14.45
C ALA A 890 -24.49 31.84 15.36
N LEU A 891 -24.60 31.59 16.66
CA LEU A 891 -24.99 32.60 17.65
C LEU A 891 -23.96 33.74 17.73
N LEU A 892 -22.66 33.43 17.76
CA LEU A 892 -21.58 34.43 17.77
C LEU A 892 -21.56 35.27 16.48
N GLN A 893 -21.72 34.65 15.31
CA GLN A 893 -21.82 35.37 14.02
C GLN A 893 -23.01 36.32 13.99
N LYS A 894 -24.18 35.89 14.48
CA LYS A 894 -25.37 36.74 14.60
C LYS A 894 -25.13 37.92 15.55
N ALA A 895 -24.51 37.69 16.70
CA ALA A 895 -24.18 38.75 17.66
C ALA A 895 -23.20 39.78 17.09
N ILE A 896 -22.18 39.35 16.33
CA ILE A 896 -21.24 40.23 15.63
C ILE A 896 -21.98 41.13 14.63
N ALA A 897 -22.81 40.56 13.76
CA ALA A 897 -23.56 41.31 12.76
C ALA A 897 -24.52 42.34 13.40
N GLN A 898 -25.16 41.98 14.53
CA GLN A 898 -26.00 42.90 15.30
C GLN A 898 -25.17 44.03 15.96
N SER A 899 -24.03 43.71 16.56
CA SER A 899 -23.14 44.70 17.18
C SER A 899 -22.60 45.70 16.15
N GLN A 900 -22.14 45.21 15.00
CA GLN A 900 -21.69 46.03 13.87
C GLN A 900 -22.79 46.95 13.35
N SER A 901 -23.99 46.41 13.08
CA SER A 901 -25.14 47.20 12.60
C SER A 901 -25.55 48.31 13.58
N VAL A 902 -25.50 48.06 14.90
CA VAL A 902 -25.74 49.07 15.93
C VAL A 902 -24.67 50.16 15.91
N GLN A 903 -23.39 49.79 15.81
CA GLN A 903 -22.28 50.73 15.80
C GLN A 903 -22.24 51.60 14.53
N GLU A 904 -22.45 51.00 13.36
CA GLU A 904 -22.55 51.71 12.08
C GLU A 904 -23.72 52.70 12.08
N SER A 905 -24.88 52.29 12.61
CA SER A 905 -26.06 53.17 12.72
C SER A 905 -25.80 54.35 13.65
N LEU A 906 -25.15 54.12 14.80
CA LEU A 906 -24.79 55.19 15.74
C LEU A 906 -23.76 56.17 15.15
N GLU A 907 -22.72 55.69 14.44
CA GLU A 907 -21.71 56.57 13.84
C GLU A 907 -22.27 57.33 12.62
N SER A 908 -23.07 56.67 11.78
CA SER A 908 -23.78 57.31 10.67
C SER A 908 -24.71 58.43 11.15
N LEU A 909 -25.42 58.20 12.26
CA LEU A 909 -26.29 59.19 12.87
C LEU A 909 -25.51 60.33 13.55
N LEU A 910 -24.40 60.03 14.25
CA LEU A 910 -23.47 61.05 14.77
C LEU A 910 -22.94 61.94 13.65
N GLN A 911 -22.51 61.36 12.54
CA GLN A 911 -22.01 62.08 11.38
C GLN A 911 -23.10 62.92 10.70
N SER A 912 -24.29 62.35 10.53
CA SER A 912 -25.43 63.06 9.95
C SER A 912 -25.89 64.25 10.80
N ILE A 913 -25.85 64.13 12.13
CA ILE A 913 -26.12 65.25 13.04
C ILE A 913 -25.02 66.32 12.93
N ARG A 914 -23.73 65.94 12.90
CA ARG A 914 -22.61 66.88 12.68
C ARG A 914 -22.79 67.69 11.39
N GLU A 915 -23.23 67.05 10.32
CA GLU A 915 -23.48 67.73 9.04
C GLU A 915 -24.65 68.71 9.14
N VAL A 916 -25.77 68.34 9.77
CA VAL A 916 -26.92 69.26 9.91
C VAL A 916 -26.62 70.41 10.89
N GLU A 917 -25.84 70.17 11.95
CA GLU A 917 -25.30 71.22 12.83
C GLU A 917 -24.44 72.21 12.02
N GLN A 918 -23.48 71.74 11.21
CA GLN A 918 -22.64 72.59 10.38
C GLN A 918 -23.47 73.44 9.39
N ASN A 919 -24.43 72.83 8.69
CA ASN A 919 -25.31 73.58 7.77
C ASN A 919 -26.17 74.63 8.52
N LEU A 920 -26.51 74.41 9.79
CA LEU A 920 -27.21 75.40 10.62
C LEU A 920 -26.29 76.57 11.05
N GLU A 921 -25.00 76.33 11.25
CA GLU A 921 -24.00 77.38 11.55
C GLU A 921 -23.62 78.24 10.32
N GLU A 922 -23.55 77.62 9.13
CA GLU A 922 -23.18 78.29 7.87
C GLU A 922 -24.27 79.26 7.35
N GLU A 923 -25.54 78.99 7.66
CA GLU A 923 -26.68 79.82 7.27
C GLU A 923 -26.72 81.14 8.08
N GLN A 924 -25.92 82.15 7.69
CA GLN A 924 -25.87 83.45 8.36
C GLN A 924 -26.56 84.54 7.54
N VAL A 925 -27.49 85.27 8.16
CA VAL A 925 -28.07 86.50 7.58
C VAL A 925 -27.15 87.67 7.91
N THR A 926 -26.48 88.20 6.88
CA THR A 926 -25.48 89.29 7.02
C THR A 926 -26.00 90.64 6.54
N SER A 927 -26.96 90.66 5.61
CA SER A 927 -27.59 91.87 5.08
C SER A 927 -29.10 91.86 5.33
N LEU A 928 -29.66 92.97 5.79
CA LEU A 928 -31.10 93.12 5.89
C LEU A 928 -31.73 93.37 4.50
N SER A 929 -32.49 92.41 3.99
CA SER A 929 -33.47 92.62 2.92
C SER A 929 -34.52 91.53 2.97
N SER A 930 -35.75 91.81 2.52
CA SER A 930 -36.83 90.82 2.50
C SER A 930 -36.43 89.57 1.71
N GLY A 931 -35.79 89.74 0.55
CA GLY A 931 -35.31 88.63 -0.29
C GLY A 931 -34.31 87.70 0.40
N VAL A 932 -33.30 88.25 1.09
CA VAL A 932 -32.28 87.44 1.80
C VAL A 932 -32.89 86.73 3.01
N ILE A 933 -33.85 87.35 3.71
CA ILE A 933 -34.55 86.70 4.83
C ILE A 933 -35.50 85.60 4.33
N GLN A 934 -36.15 85.79 3.19
CA GLN A 934 -36.98 84.75 2.55
C GLN A 934 -36.13 83.56 2.07
N GLU A 935 -34.94 83.81 1.50
CA GLU A 935 -33.99 82.75 1.14
C GLU A 935 -33.51 81.99 2.38
N ALA A 936 -33.11 82.70 3.44
CA ALA A 936 -32.74 82.12 4.73
C ALA A 936 -33.88 81.32 5.39
N LEU A 937 -35.14 81.73 5.21
CA LEU A 937 -36.31 80.96 5.66
C LEU A 937 -36.52 79.69 4.82
N ALA A 938 -36.25 79.73 3.52
CA ALA A 938 -36.35 78.57 2.63
C ALA A 938 -35.26 77.53 2.92
N THR A 939 -34.02 77.97 3.14
CA THR A 939 -32.93 77.08 3.59
C THR A 939 -33.20 76.53 4.99
N ASN A 940 -33.78 77.33 5.90
CA ASN A 940 -34.10 76.87 7.24
C ASN A 940 -35.25 75.84 7.26
N MET A 941 -36.22 75.97 6.34
CA MET A 941 -37.26 74.96 6.10
C MET A 941 -36.69 73.66 5.52
N LYS A 942 -35.63 73.73 4.69
CA LYS A 942 -34.89 72.54 4.23
C LYS A 942 -34.16 71.88 5.41
N LEU A 943 -33.44 72.64 6.24
CA LEU A 943 -32.81 72.14 7.48
C LEU A 943 -33.83 71.44 8.39
N LYS A 944 -35.01 72.04 8.57
CA LYS A 944 -36.12 71.45 9.35
C LYS A 944 -36.59 70.11 8.77
N GLN A 945 -36.63 69.96 7.45
CA GLN A 945 -36.93 68.67 6.79
C GLN A 945 -35.82 67.65 7.02
N ASP A 946 -34.56 68.06 6.97
CA ASP A 946 -33.41 67.16 7.22
C ASP A 946 -33.33 66.73 8.69
N ILE A 947 -33.58 67.63 9.65
CA ILE A 947 -33.79 67.29 11.08
C ILE A 947 -34.92 66.27 11.25
N ALA A 948 -36.05 66.44 10.55
CA ALA A 948 -37.16 65.50 10.61
C ALA A 948 -36.78 64.09 10.06
N ARG A 949 -35.90 64.01 9.05
CA ARG A 949 -35.34 62.74 8.57
C ARG A 949 -34.41 62.11 9.63
N GLN A 950 -33.53 62.91 10.25
CA GLN A 950 -32.64 62.42 11.31
C GLN A 950 -33.40 61.92 12.53
N LYS A 951 -34.58 62.48 12.85
CA LYS A 951 -35.45 61.98 13.91
C LYS A 951 -35.84 60.50 13.71
N SER A 952 -36.26 60.12 12.50
CA SER A 952 -36.61 58.73 12.20
C SER A 952 -35.39 57.79 12.27
N SER A 953 -34.21 58.28 11.88
CA SER A 953 -32.94 57.55 12.03
C SER A 953 -32.57 57.33 13.50
N LEU A 954 -32.78 58.34 14.35
CA LEU A 954 -32.59 58.25 15.81
C LEU A 954 -33.56 57.26 16.47
N GLU A 955 -34.83 57.27 16.08
CA GLU A 955 -35.83 56.33 16.60
C GLU A 955 -35.49 54.88 16.22
N ALA A 956 -35.12 54.62 14.96
CA ALA A 956 -34.67 53.30 14.50
C ALA A 956 -33.37 52.84 15.21
N THR A 957 -32.39 53.74 15.36
CA THR A 957 -31.12 53.45 16.04
C THR A 957 -31.33 53.17 17.53
N ARG A 958 -32.21 53.93 18.20
CA ARG A 958 -32.63 53.67 19.58
C ARG A 958 -33.25 52.28 19.73
N GLU A 959 -34.09 51.84 18.80
CA GLU A 959 -34.69 50.51 18.84
C GLU A 959 -33.64 49.40 18.64
N MET A 960 -32.70 49.58 17.70
CA MET A 960 -31.61 48.63 17.48
C MET A 960 -30.68 48.51 18.70
N VAL A 961 -30.29 49.63 19.31
CA VAL A 961 -29.53 49.65 20.58
C VAL A 961 -30.30 48.92 21.68
N THR A 962 -31.60 49.19 21.83
CA THR A 962 -32.43 48.57 22.89
C THR A 962 -32.51 47.05 22.71
N ARG A 963 -32.81 46.57 21.50
CA ARG A 963 -32.88 45.13 21.21
C ARG A 963 -31.53 44.42 21.39
N PHE A 964 -30.41 45.11 21.12
CA PHE A 964 -29.08 44.55 21.35
C PHE A 964 -28.71 44.52 22.84
N MET A 965 -29.12 45.53 23.62
CA MET A 965 -28.91 45.61 25.07
C MET A 965 -29.58 44.47 25.85
N GLU A 966 -30.69 43.91 25.37
CA GLU A 966 -31.35 42.74 26.00
C GLU A 966 -30.43 41.51 26.11
N THR A 967 -29.45 41.41 25.22
CA THR A 967 -28.47 40.31 25.16
C THR A 967 -27.05 40.74 25.56
N ALA A 968 -26.86 41.98 26.00
CA ALA A 968 -25.54 42.57 26.18
C ALA A 968 -24.98 42.47 27.60
N ASP A 969 -23.65 42.46 27.69
CA ASP A 969 -22.97 42.68 28.95
C ASP A 969 -23.17 44.13 29.46
N SER A 970 -23.17 44.30 30.79
CA SER A 970 -23.45 45.59 31.42
C SER A 970 -22.48 46.72 31.05
N THR A 971 -21.27 46.40 30.57
CA THR A 971 -20.25 47.40 30.25
C THR A 971 -20.49 47.94 28.84
N THR A 972 -20.65 47.05 27.87
CA THR A 972 -20.93 47.43 26.48
C THR A 972 -22.29 48.10 26.36
N ALA A 973 -23.31 47.60 27.09
CA ALA A 973 -24.63 48.23 27.17
C ALA A 973 -24.54 49.70 27.62
N ALA A 974 -23.74 49.99 28.67
CA ALA A 974 -23.54 51.35 29.15
C ALA A 974 -22.82 52.26 28.15
N VAL A 975 -21.83 51.74 27.40
CA VAL A 975 -21.12 52.51 26.36
C VAL A 975 -22.05 52.88 25.19
N LEU A 976 -22.83 51.92 24.68
CA LEU A 976 -23.77 52.14 23.58
C LEU A 976 -24.92 53.07 24.02
N GLN A 977 -25.42 52.90 25.24
CA GLN A 977 -26.42 53.80 25.82
C GLN A 977 -25.88 55.22 26.03
N GLY A 978 -24.61 55.37 26.41
CA GLY A 978 -23.92 56.65 26.50
C GLY A 978 -23.84 57.37 25.15
N LYS A 979 -23.40 56.67 24.09
CA LYS A 979 -23.40 57.23 22.72
C LYS A 979 -24.82 57.61 22.25
N LEU A 980 -25.81 56.75 22.48
CA LEU A 980 -27.20 57.05 22.12
C LEU A 980 -27.76 58.27 22.88
N ALA A 981 -27.36 58.46 24.14
CA ALA A 981 -27.74 59.63 24.94
C ALA A 981 -27.08 60.91 24.41
N GLU A 982 -25.79 60.89 24.08
CA GLU A 982 -25.07 62.01 23.44
C GLU A 982 -25.75 62.44 22.13
N VAL A 983 -26.03 61.47 21.25
CA VAL A 983 -26.74 61.69 19.99
C VAL A 983 -28.12 62.29 20.21
N SER A 984 -28.88 61.74 21.17
CA SER A 984 -30.22 62.27 21.51
C SER A 984 -30.16 63.72 21.98
N GLN A 985 -29.20 64.04 22.86
CA GLN A 985 -29.01 65.39 23.39
C GLN A 985 -28.64 66.39 22.30
N ARG A 986 -27.69 66.04 21.40
CA ARG A 986 -27.32 66.89 20.26
C ARG A 986 -28.49 67.11 19.32
N PHE A 987 -29.27 66.06 19.03
CA PHE A 987 -30.46 66.16 18.20
C PHE A 987 -31.52 67.09 18.82
N GLU A 988 -31.75 67.02 20.13
CA GLU A 988 -32.66 67.92 20.86
C GLU A 988 -32.17 69.38 20.82
N GLN A 989 -30.88 69.61 21.04
CA GLN A 989 -30.27 70.95 20.94
C GLN A 989 -30.39 71.53 19.52
N LEU A 990 -30.11 70.72 18.50
CA LEU A 990 -30.22 71.09 17.09
C LEU A 990 -31.66 71.49 16.72
N CYS A 991 -32.66 70.77 17.22
CA CYS A 991 -34.07 71.13 17.06
C CYS A 991 -34.40 72.50 17.68
N LEU A 992 -33.91 72.76 18.89
CA LEU A 992 -34.13 74.04 19.58
C LEU A 992 -33.47 75.20 18.83
N GLN A 993 -32.20 75.06 18.44
CA GLN A 993 -31.47 76.09 17.70
C GLN A 993 -32.11 76.38 16.34
N GLN A 994 -32.55 75.35 15.60
CA GLN A 994 -33.30 75.56 14.35
C GLN A 994 -34.62 76.31 14.60
N GLN A 995 -35.38 75.95 15.63
CA GLN A 995 -36.66 76.58 15.95
C GLN A 995 -36.51 78.04 16.41
N GLU A 996 -35.49 78.35 17.23
CA GLU A 996 -35.16 79.71 17.65
C GLU A 996 -34.77 80.59 16.46
N LYS A 997 -33.97 80.05 15.55
CA LYS A 997 -33.57 80.71 14.30
C LYS A 997 -34.77 80.95 13.37
N GLU A 998 -35.61 79.93 13.16
CA GLU A 998 -36.86 80.05 12.39
C GLU A 998 -37.80 81.12 12.98
N SER A 999 -37.96 81.15 14.30
CA SER A 999 -38.77 82.17 15.00
C SER A 999 -38.20 83.57 14.81
N SER A 1000 -36.88 83.71 14.88
CA SER A 1000 -36.19 85.00 14.77
C SER A 1000 -36.23 85.53 13.32
N LEU A 1001 -36.01 84.68 12.31
CA LEU A 1001 -36.19 85.02 10.90
C LEU A 1001 -37.64 85.41 10.58
N LYS A 1002 -38.63 84.69 11.12
CA LYS A 1002 -40.06 85.02 10.97
C LYS A 1002 -40.49 86.33 11.61
N LYS A 1003 -39.78 86.79 12.66
CA LYS A 1003 -39.98 88.11 13.27
C LYS A 1003 -39.30 89.21 12.46
N LEU A 1004 -38.10 88.94 11.93
CA LEU A 1004 -37.34 89.89 11.12
C LEU A 1004 -38.02 90.20 9.77
N LEU A 1005 -38.59 89.20 9.10
CA LEU A 1005 -39.19 89.37 7.79
C LEU A 1005 -40.19 90.56 7.70
N PRO A 1006 -41.24 90.65 8.55
CA PRO A 1006 -42.15 91.78 8.49
C PRO A 1006 -41.51 93.11 8.92
N GLN A 1007 -40.46 93.12 9.74
CA GLN A 1007 -39.71 94.35 10.05
C GLN A 1007 -38.89 94.84 8.84
N ALA A 1008 -38.28 93.93 8.09
CA ALA A 1008 -37.57 94.25 6.85
C ALA A 1008 -38.53 94.72 5.74
N GLU A 1009 -39.65 94.00 5.54
CA GLU A 1009 -40.71 94.39 4.59
C GLU A 1009 -41.32 95.75 4.96
N MET A 1010 -41.56 96.01 6.25
CA MET A 1010 -42.05 97.31 6.72
C MET A 1010 -41.00 98.42 6.51
N PHE A 1011 -39.72 98.15 6.76
CA PHE A 1011 -38.65 99.11 6.49
C PHE A 1011 -38.56 99.45 5.00
N GLU A 1012 -38.51 98.45 4.12
CA GLU A 1012 -38.47 98.63 2.67
C GLU A 1012 -39.70 99.42 2.19
N HIS A 1013 -40.90 99.02 2.61
CA HIS A 1013 -42.16 99.67 2.23
C HIS A 1013 -42.27 101.12 2.75
N LEU A 1014 -41.96 101.39 4.03
CA LEU A 1014 -42.03 102.74 4.58
C LEU A 1014 -40.93 103.64 3.99
N SER A 1015 -39.73 103.11 3.78
CA SER A 1015 -38.63 103.83 3.12
C SER A 1015 -39.03 104.25 1.70
N ASP A 1016 -39.58 103.33 0.91
CA ASP A 1016 -40.02 103.61 -0.46
C ASP A 1016 -41.25 104.55 -0.49
N LYS A 1017 -42.22 104.38 0.43
CA LYS A 1017 -43.38 105.27 0.59
C LYS A 1017 -42.94 106.71 0.89
N LEU A 1018 -42.04 106.90 1.87
CA LEU A 1018 -41.52 108.21 2.26
C LEU A 1018 -40.76 108.85 1.12
N GLN A 1019 -39.90 108.09 0.43
CA GLN A 1019 -39.16 108.58 -0.74
C GLN A 1019 -40.10 109.06 -1.84
N GLN A 1020 -41.09 108.24 -2.24
CA GLN A 1020 -42.09 108.60 -3.24
C GLN A 1020 -42.94 109.80 -2.82
N PHE A 1021 -43.34 109.89 -1.55
CA PHE A 1021 -44.06 111.05 -1.01
C PHE A 1021 -43.24 112.32 -1.18
N MET A 1022 -41.96 112.31 -0.75
CA MET A 1022 -41.09 113.47 -0.82
C MET A 1022 -40.85 113.92 -2.27
N GLU A 1023 -40.58 112.99 -3.18
CA GLU A 1023 -40.40 113.27 -4.61
C GLU A 1023 -41.69 113.84 -5.26
N ASN A 1024 -42.87 113.35 -4.88
CA ASN A 1024 -44.14 113.81 -5.42
C ASN A 1024 -44.54 115.19 -4.88
N LYS A 1025 -44.40 115.42 -3.56
CA LYS A 1025 -44.78 116.69 -2.93
C LYS A 1025 -43.76 117.81 -3.21
N SER A 1026 -42.46 117.52 -3.30
CA SER A 1026 -41.46 118.48 -3.76
C SER A 1026 -41.79 119.00 -5.17
N ARG A 1027 -42.21 118.09 -6.07
CA ARG A 1027 -42.66 118.41 -7.43
C ARG A 1027 -43.95 119.25 -7.45
N MET A 1028 -44.88 118.97 -6.54
CA MET A 1028 -46.09 119.77 -6.34
C MET A 1028 -45.75 121.21 -5.89
N LEU A 1029 -44.88 121.38 -4.89
CA LEU A 1029 -44.42 122.70 -4.41
C LEU A 1029 -43.66 123.49 -5.48
N ALA A 1030 -42.91 122.81 -6.34
CA ALA A 1030 -42.27 123.44 -7.50
C ALA A 1030 -43.30 124.00 -8.50
N SER A 1031 -44.47 123.36 -8.63
CA SER A 1031 -45.55 123.82 -9.53
C SER A 1031 -46.40 124.97 -8.98
N GLY A 1032 -46.43 125.19 -7.66
CA GLY A 1032 -47.31 126.17 -7.00
C GLY A 1032 -47.03 127.66 -7.23
N ASN A 1033 -45.95 128.01 -7.93
CA ASN A 1033 -45.58 129.40 -8.23
C ASN A 1033 -46.18 129.91 -9.57
N GLN A 1034 -47.26 129.31 -10.07
CA GLN A 1034 -47.89 129.72 -11.33
C GLN A 1034 -48.99 130.78 -11.10
N PRO A 1035 -49.02 131.87 -11.88
CA PRO A 1035 -49.89 133.03 -11.62
C PRO A 1035 -51.39 132.77 -11.82
N ASP A 1036 -51.76 131.63 -12.40
CA ASP A 1036 -53.15 131.27 -12.73
C ASP A 1036 -53.82 130.35 -11.69
N GLN A 1037 -53.12 129.94 -10.63
CA GLN A 1037 -53.71 129.14 -9.54
C GLN A 1037 -54.43 130.03 -8.50
N ASP A 1038 -55.62 129.60 -8.08
CA ASP A 1038 -56.34 130.23 -6.97
C ASP A 1038 -55.53 130.08 -5.67
N ILE A 1039 -55.16 131.22 -5.09
CA ILE A 1039 -54.39 131.32 -3.85
C ILE A 1039 -55.12 130.61 -2.70
N ALA A 1040 -56.46 130.63 -2.68
CA ALA A 1040 -57.23 129.91 -1.65
C ALA A 1040 -57.08 128.38 -1.81
N HIS A 1041 -57.13 127.87 -3.04
CA HIS A 1041 -56.93 126.45 -3.34
C HIS A 1041 -55.49 126.00 -3.08
N PHE A 1042 -54.49 126.79 -3.46
CA PHE A 1042 -53.09 126.45 -3.19
C PHE A 1042 -52.76 126.52 -1.69
N PHE A 1043 -53.27 127.52 -0.96
CA PHE A 1043 -53.15 127.59 0.49
C PHE A 1043 -53.83 126.39 1.17
N GLN A 1044 -54.97 125.94 0.66
CA GLN A 1044 -55.61 124.72 1.15
C GLN A 1044 -54.79 123.45 0.84
N GLN A 1045 -54.15 123.35 -0.34
CA GLN A 1045 -53.20 122.27 -0.64
C GLN A 1045 -51.95 122.29 0.25
N ILE A 1046 -51.49 123.48 0.67
CA ILE A 1046 -50.40 123.62 1.66
C ILE A 1046 -50.88 123.20 3.05
N GLN A 1047 -52.12 123.51 3.45
CA GLN A 1047 -52.70 123.01 4.71
C GLN A 1047 -52.87 121.48 4.70
N GLU A 1048 -53.40 120.91 3.62
CA GLU A 1048 -53.52 119.46 3.42
C GLU A 1048 -52.12 118.80 3.41
N LEU A 1049 -51.12 119.41 2.76
CA LEU A 1049 -49.74 118.92 2.80
C LEU A 1049 -49.13 118.97 4.21
N ASN A 1050 -49.40 120.01 5.01
CA ASN A 1050 -48.91 120.04 6.40
C ASN A 1050 -49.51 118.89 7.23
N LEU A 1051 -50.80 118.58 7.06
CA LEU A 1051 -51.45 117.41 7.69
C LEU A 1051 -50.87 116.08 7.18
N GLU A 1052 -50.62 115.94 5.87
CA GLU A 1052 -49.96 114.75 5.30
C GLU A 1052 -48.49 114.62 5.72
N MET A 1053 -47.80 115.72 6.00
CA MET A 1053 -46.44 115.71 6.57
C MET A 1053 -46.44 115.36 8.05
N GLU A 1054 -47.48 115.70 8.82
CA GLU A 1054 -47.62 115.20 10.19
C GLU A 1054 -47.81 113.66 10.19
N ASP A 1055 -48.59 113.09 9.26
CA ASP A 1055 -48.69 111.63 9.03
C ASP A 1055 -47.34 111.02 8.57
N GLN A 1056 -46.62 111.66 7.64
CA GLN A 1056 -45.33 111.13 7.18
C GLN A 1056 -44.22 111.27 8.24
N GLN A 1057 -44.30 112.24 9.16
CA GLN A 1057 -43.37 112.36 10.28
C GLN A 1057 -43.48 111.12 11.20
N GLU A 1058 -44.70 110.64 11.49
CA GLU A 1058 -44.91 109.40 12.25
C GLU A 1058 -44.35 108.17 11.51
N ASN A 1059 -44.50 108.10 10.18
CA ASN A 1059 -43.90 107.04 9.37
C ASN A 1059 -42.35 107.08 9.38
N LEU A 1060 -41.74 108.27 9.40
CA LEU A 1060 -40.29 108.46 9.49
C LEU A 1060 -39.73 108.11 10.88
N GLU A 1061 -40.43 108.50 11.95
CA GLU A 1061 -40.10 108.10 13.33
C GLU A 1061 -40.24 106.58 13.51
N THR A 1062 -41.24 105.97 12.88
CA THR A 1062 -41.39 104.51 12.82
C THR A 1062 -40.21 103.85 12.08
N LEU A 1063 -39.71 104.46 10.99
CA LEU A 1063 -38.54 103.97 10.25
C LEU A 1063 -37.25 104.03 11.10
N GLU A 1064 -37.04 105.12 11.85
CA GLU A 1064 -35.94 105.27 12.82
C GLU A 1064 -36.03 104.26 13.96
N HIS A 1065 -37.26 104.02 14.46
CA HIS A 1065 -37.50 103.04 15.49
C HIS A 1065 -37.23 101.61 14.99
N LEU A 1066 -37.69 101.25 13.79
CA LEU A 1066 -37.44 99.95 13.17
C LEU A 1066 -35.95 99.65 13.05
N VAL A 1067 -35.12 100.58 12.54
CA VAL A 1067 -33.65 100.36 12.47
C VAL A 1067 -33.03 100.19 13.86
N THR A 1068 -33.58 100.86 14.87
CA THR A 1068 -33.15 100.70 16.26
C THR A 1068 -33.53 99.30 16.80
N GLU A 1069 -34.78 98.85 16.59
CA GLU A 1069 -35.20 97.48 16.95
C GLU A 1069 -34.38 96.42 16.22
N LEU A 1070 -34.14 96.61 14.92
CA LEU A 1070 -33.34 95.72 14.08
C LEU A 1070 -31.88 95.62 14.55
N SER A 1071 -31.31 96.71 15.08
CA SER A 1071 -29.97 96.70 15.72
C SER A 1071 -29.92 95.90 17.03
N SER A 1072 -31.09 95.55 17.59
CA SER A 1072 -31.23 94.67 18.77
C SER A 1072 -31.69 93.26 18.43
N CYS A 1073 -31.85 92.91 17.14
CA CYS A 1073 -32.15 91.53 16.76
C CYS A 1073 -30.95 90.60 17.00
N GLY A 1074 -31.21 89.32 17.23
CA GLY A 1074 -30.19 88.32 17.57
C GLY A 1074 -29.22 87.92 16.44
N PHE A 1075 -29.10 88.72 15.38
CA PHE A 1075 -28.25 88.44 14.22
C PHE A 1075 -27.21 89.55 14.02
N ALA A 1076 -26.03 89.20 13.51
CA ALA A 1076 -24.96 90.13 13.19
C ALA A 1076 -25.22 90.83 11.84
N LEU A 1077 -26.29 91.63 11.76
CA LEU A 1077 -26.69 92.35 10.55
C LEU A 1077 -25.79 93.57 10.28
N ASP A 1078 -25.36 93.73 9.03
CA ASP A 1078 -24.85 95.02 8.53
C ASP A 1078 -26.02 95.97 8.23
N LEU A 1079 -26.24 96.91 9.16
CA LEU A 1079 -27.27 97.94 9.07
C LEU A 1079 -26.73 99.28 8.54
N SER A 1080 -25.47 99.37 8.09
CA SER A 1080 -24.85 100.62 7.63
C SER A 1080 -25.68 101.30 6.54
N GLN A 1081 -25.99 100.57 5.46
CA GLN A 1081 -26.81 101.05 4.34
C GLN A 1081 -28.22 101.48 4.77
N HIS A 1082 -28.77 100.83 5.81
CA HIS A 1082 -30.11 101.11 6.33
C HIS A 1082 -30.12 102.39 7.15
N GLN A 1083 -29.12 102.58 8.01
CA GLN A 1083 -28.90 103.82 8.76
C GLN A 1083 -28.66 105.00 7.81
N ASP A 1084 -27.81 104.83 6.79
CA ASP A 1084 -27.57 105.85 5.76
C ASP A 1084 -28.86 106.21 5.01
N ARG A 1085 -29.68 105.21 4.64
CA ARG A 1085 -30.97 105.44 3.97
C ARG A 1085 -31.93 106.25 4.84
N VAL A 1086 -32.05 105.93 6.13
CA VAL A 1086 -32.87 106.70 7.08
C VAL A 1086 -32.37 108.14 7.24
N GLN A 1087 -31.05 108.35 7.40
CA GLN A 1087 -30.49 109.70 7.55
C GLN A 1087 -30.71 110.57 6.31
N ASN A 1088 -30.60 109.99 5.11
CA ASN A 1088 -30.91 110.67 3.86
C ASN A 1088 -32.40 111.05 3.79
N LEU A 1089 -33.31 110.11 4.05
CA LEU A 1089 -34.75 110.39 4.07
C LEU A 1089 -35.13 111.47 5.10
N LYS A 1090 -34.54 111.44 6.30
CA LYS A 1090 -34.75 112.45 7.34
C LYS A 1090 -34.30 113.85 6.91
N LYS A 1091 -33.15 113.93 6.26
CA LYS A 1091 -32.61 115.18 5.72
C LYS A 1091 -33.55 115.74 4.64
N ASP A 1092 -33.93 114.92 3.67
CA ASP A 1092 -34.80 115.30 2.55
C ASP A 1092 -36.20 115.72 3.06
N PHE A 1093 -36.71 115.05 4.10
CA PHE A 1093 -37.98 115.39 4.75
C PHE A 1093 -37.93 116.73 5.47
N THR A 1094 -36.80 117.03 6.13
CA THR A 1094 -36.57 118.32 6.79
C THR A 1094 -36.45 119.46 5.77
N GLU A 1095 -35.82 119.20 4.62
CA GLU A 1095 -35.73 120.15 3.51
C GLU A 1095 -37.09 120.41 2.86
N LEU A 1096 -37.93 119.37 2.72
CA LEU A 1096 -39.32 119.50 2.29
C LEU A 1096 -40.14 120.33 3.30
N GLN A 1097 -40.09 120.03 4.61
CA GLN A 1097 -40.77 120.82 5.64
C GLN A 1097 -40.37 122.31 5.62
N LYS A 1098 -39.07 122.59 5.41
CA LYS A 1098 -38.56 123.96 5.28
C LYS A 1098 -39.15 124.63 4.04
N THR A 1099 -39.17 123.93 2.91
CA THR A 1099 -39.76 124.42 1.66
C THR A 1099 -41.25 124.70 1.80
N VAL A 1100 -42.00 123.86 2.53
CA VAL A 1100 -43.43 124.09 2.83
C VAL A 1100 -43.65 125.33 3.71
N LYS A 1101 -42.77 125.58 4.69
CA LYS A 1101 -42.85 126.78 5.55
C LYS A 1101 -42.40 128.08 4.87
N GLU A 1102 -41.65 127.98 3.77
CA GLU A 1102 -41.22 129.11 2.94
C GLU A 1102 -42.28 129.51 1.89
N ARG A 1103 -43.33 128.71 1.71
CA ARG A 1103 -44.44 128.94 0.75
C ARG A 1103 -45.74 129.31 1.46
#